data_AF-A0A2D9UFQ6-F1
#
_entry.id   AF-A0A2D9UFQ6-F1
#
_cell.length_a   1.000
_cell.length_b   1.000
_cell.length_c   1.000
_cell.angle_alpha   90.00
_cell.angle_beta   90.00
_cell.angle_gamma   90.00
#
_symmetry.space_group_name_H-M   'P 1'
#
loop_
_entity.id
_entity.type
_entity.pdbx_description
1 polymer ?
#
loop_
_entity_poly.entity_id
_entity_poly.type
_entity_poly.pdbx_seq_one_letter_code
_entity_poly.pdbx_strand_id
1 'polypeptide(L)'
;MSKFYYFFLCFCFCLNSFGQEKLFINSDTEIPLLTHSHNSQIALFLNLNYFNSIKNSNPCEFQMQLPFFEGDTISLYLESFDVFTNDFQLLRNTENGLVFDDYKPVIRSYRIKNSDGWTGSISFMKNYLIGVIKKAGEVYEIKYFQDGVYILYDVNASVSESNFTCHTDTDAIVSPNNNAQPVQSLGGPECLEMGIEIDNYTYNEFNGNCYEAVEWSLALLAGVNEVYMSELNDIVTLQARYVNVWEIVDNYDPLNDCGEMLDEMPNYWTNPPFDDIYSQTDLVHLFSQKNANGGIAWVGALCGGVFNSSTGFGVTSGLNTSLIYDYPDNTPYSYNLSYLGHEIGHNFGSPHTHNCNWDADPSLNFPGGAIDACSDVEGNCNPPNNPPNESWQQSIGTIMSYCDFNIGITLEFHQIVESQALIPGVNNASCLNTCDDLESSCGNSIYGCTDSIAENFNPEANIDDNTCQYIYGCMSPNADNYNSNATMDDGSCICSGSIDLYIATDYYSNEVSWELIDDNGLVIDGGGNYFQGGELIFSSYCLAEGCYQFNIYDSWGDGLSSNNTAGNDPNYYIYHDNASCVDGSVIPGNYVVQMDNIDFGSESINEFCLIICDSDNDCDGICDEDEISGCTDSNYFEYNASATEDNGTCLTLIIEGCTDSIACNYDSESNLDNDSCEYPPNNFDCDGNCLVDTNNDGVCDIFGCTNSDACNFDEDANIDDSNCEYPPNNFDCDGNCLIDLDCSGECGGVAIFDECGVCNGDNSTCLGCTDILACNYDNFAIIDNGECEFPIINFDCDGNCLVDVDCSGECGGFSVFDECGECGGNGPEQFYDCSGNCLLDLDLDGICDQIDNCIEDFNPTQIDNDGDGYGDECSCQYIDILGEVIVEAGTYHVYTLSNTIDNMAAWQVDGGEIVWSSAVEPPSIGVQWFDIGLGTVSITQYFGVNSNCIVELDVDVAPSSIKLWENFNTANKQIIIATDMLGRAVNAYEKGTWKIYIYNDGSVEKKYELNK
;
A
#
# COMPACT_ATOMS: atom_id res chain seq x y z
N MET A 1 -47.68 25.44 -41.14
CA MET A 1 -48.45 24.55 -40.24
C MET A 1 -47.47 23.52 -39.72
N SER A 2 -47.38 23.29 -38.40
CA SER A 2 -46.37 22.43 -37.72
C SER A 2 -44.92 22.94 -37.92
N LYS A 3 -44.05 23.17 -36.92
CA LYS A 3 -43.66 22.45 -35.68
C LYS A 3 -43.17 21.02 -35.93
N PHE A 4 -42.12 20.52 -35.28
CA PHE A 4 -40.84 21.09 -34.76
C PHE A 4 -39.96 19.86 -34.45
N TYR A 5 -38.64 19.99 -34.34
CA TYR A 5 -37.73 18.88 -34.01
C TYR A 5 -38.03 18.24 -32.64
N TYR A 6 -37.78 16.94 -32.48
CA TYR A 6 -36.68 16.40 -31.65
C TYR A 6 -36.66 14.86 -31.70
N PHE A 7 -35.47 14.27 -31.92
CA PHE A 7 -35.21 12.84 -31.82
C PHE A 7 -33.82 12.66 -31.20
N PHE A 8 -33.70 12.94 -29.90
CA PHE A 8 -32.54 12.65 -29.07
C PHE A 8 -32.97 12.74 -27.61
N LEU A 9 -32.83 11.64 -26.85
CA LEU A 9 -32.93 11.58 -25.40
C LEU A 9 -32.46 10.19 -24.91
N CYS A 10 -31.18 9.91 -25.21
CA CYS A 10 -30.34 9.11 -24.33
C CYS A 10 -29.60 10.10 -23.41
N PHE A 11 -29.03 9.62 -22.29
CA PHE A 11 -28.41 10.42 -21.21
C PHE A 11 -29.36 11.32 -20.39
N CYS A 12 -29.93 10.73 -19.34
CA CYS A 12 -30.19 11.38 -18.05
C CYS A 12 -30.39 10.32 -16.95
N PHE A 13 -29.30 9.63 -16.60
CA PHE A 13 -29.23 8.72 -15.44
C PHE A 13 -27.81 8.79 -14.82
N CYS A 14 -27.43 9.99 -14.35
CA CYS A 14 -26.28 10.21 -13.45
C CYS A 14 -26.62 11.34 -12.47
N LEU A 15 -27.59 11.07 -11.60
CA LEU A 15 -27.79 11.78 -10.33
C LEU A 15 -28.13 10.72 -9.27
N ASN A 16 -27.20 9.78 -9.08
CA ASN A 16 -27.17 9.02 -7.84
C ASN A 16 -26.69 9.99 -6.75
N SER A 17 -27.54 10.23 -5.75
CA SER A 17 -27.03 10.52 -4.43
C SER A 17 -26.13 9.34 -4.03
N PHE A 18 -24.88 9.59 -3.65
CA PHE A 18 -24.11 8.63 -2.87
C PHE A 18 -24.85 8.40 -1.55
N GLY A 19 -25.68 7.37 -1.51
CA GLY A 19 -26.30 6.88 -0.28
C GLY A 19 -25.31 5.96 0.40
N GLN A 20 -25.09 6.14 1.70
CA GLN A 20 -24.35 5.18 2.51
C GLN A 20 -24.92 3.77 2.26
N GLU A 21 -24.06 2.85 1.83
CA GLU A 21 -24.44 1.45 1.75
C GLU A 21 -24.77 0.92 3.15
N LYS A 22 -25.79 0.07 3.24
CA LYS A 22 -26.20 -0.56 4.50
C LYS A 22 -25.72 -2.00 4.53
N LEU A 23 -25.19 -2.45 5.67
CA LEU A 23 -24.81 -3.85 5.86
C LEU A 23 -26.03 -4.78 5.76
N PHE A 24 -27.15 -4.38 6.37
CA PHE A 24 -28.40 -5.12 6.35
C PHE A 24 -29.52 -4.36 5.65
N ILE A 25 -30.28 -5.10 4.83
CA ILE A 25 -31.47 -4.63 4.12
C ILE A 25 -32.63 -5.56 4.50
N ASN A 26 -33.86 -5.05 4.64
CA ASN A 26 -35.02 -5.91 4.86
C ASN A 26 -35.21 -6.90 3.71
N SER A 27 -35.55 -8.15 4.04
CA SER A 27 -35.86 -9.20 3.07
C SER A 27 -37.31 -9.65 3.17
N ASP A 28 -37.93 -9.93 2.03
CA ASP A 28 -39.27 -10.54 1.94
C ASP A 28 -39.21 -12.09 1.95
N THR A 29 -38.03 -12.69 2.17
CA THR A 29 -37.86 -14.15 2.24
C THR A 29 -38.68 -14.76 3.38
N GLU A 30 -39.45 -15.82 3.10
CA GLU A 30 -40.13 -16.61 4.13
C GLU A 30 -39.09 -17.33 5.03
N ILE A 31 -39.06 -16.96 6.31
CA ILE A 31 -38.16 -17.52 7.33
C ILE A 31 -38.91 -18.44 8.31
N PRO A 32 -38.24 -19.44 8.92
CA PRO A 32 -38.83 -20.27 9.96
C PRO A 32 -39.26 -19.44 11.17
N LEU A 33 -40.31 -19.89 11.87
CA LEU A 33 -40.79 -19.26 13.10
C LEU A 33 -39.94 -19.75 14.28
N LEU A 34 -39.02 -18.91 14.76
CA LEU A 34 -38.09 -19.17 15.87
C LEU A 34 -38.63 -18.69 17.23
N THR A 35 -39.70 -17.89 17.21
CA THR A 35 -40.29 -17.24 18.39
C THR A 35 -41.77 -17.57 18.52
N HIS A 36 -42.39 -17.25 19.66
CA HIS A 36 -43.84 -17.41 19.85
C HIS A 36 -44.70 -16.56 18.90
N SER A 37 -44.14 -15.61 18.15
CA SER A 37 -44.88 -14.62 17.34
C SER A 37 -44.07 -14.11 16.15
N HIS A 38 -44.66 -14.08 14.95
CA HIS A 38 -44.02 -13.48 13.76
C HIS A 38 -43.63 -11.99 13.92
N ASN A 39 -44.15 -11.28 14.93
CA ASN A 39 -43.75 -9.89 15.19
C ASN A 39 -42.41 -9.76 15.93
N SER A 40 -41.91 -10.86 16.51
CA SER A 40 -40.67 -10.93 17.30
C SER A 40 -39.46 -11.41 16.48
N GLN A 41 -39.59 -11.41 15.15
CA GLN A 41 -38.53 -11.79 14.22
C GLN A 41 -38.69 -11.09 12.86
N ILE A 42 -37.59 -10.81 12.17
CA ILE A 42 -37.58 -10.29 10.79
C ILE A 42 -36.49 -10.96 9.95
N ALA A 43 -36.68 -10.99 8.63
CA ALA A 43 -35.69 -11.44 7.67
C ALA A 43 -34.86 -10.25 7.17
N LEU A 44 -33.54 -10.42 7.16
CA LEU A 44 -32.56 -9.46 6.68
C LEU A 44 -31.74 -10.08 5.54
N PHE A 45 -31.23 -9.27 4.63
CA PHE A 45 -30.27 -9.66 3.60
C PHE A 45 -28.95 -8.94 3.85
N LEU A 46 -27.83 -9.66 3.79
CA LEU A 46 -26.49 -9.12 3.96
C LEU A 46 -25.96 -8.53 2.65
N ASN A 47 -25.55 -7.27 2.67
CA ASN A 47 -24.78 -6.68 1.58
C ASN A 47 -23.35 -7.22 1.61
N LEU A 48 -23.06 -8.22 0.78
CA LEU A 48 -21.75 -8.89 0.72
C LEU A 48 -20.60 -7.93 0.33
N ASN A 49 -20.87 -6.93 -0.51
CA ASN A 49 -19.85 -5.94 -0.89
C ASN A 49 -19.42 -5.10 0.32
N TYR A 50 -20.40 -4.61 1.08
CA TYR A 50 -20.13 -3.81 2.29
C TYR A 50 -19.56 -4.67 3.44
N PHE A 51 -19.99 -5.92 3.57
CA PHE A 51 -19.39 -6.90 4.49
C PHE A 51 -17.90 -7.14 4.19
N ASN A 52 -17.57 -7.43 2.92
CA ASN A 52 -16.18 -7.61 2.50
C ASN A 52 -15.37 -6.31 2.65
N SER A 53 -15.98 -5.15 2.39
CA SER A 53 -15.34 -3.85 2.60
C SER A 53 -14.94 -3.66 4.06
N ILE A 54 -15.83 -3.87 5.04
CA ILE A 54 -15.52 -3.79 6.48
C ILE A 54 -14.42 -4.78 6.86
N LYS A 55 -14.50 -6.03 6.36
CA LYS A 55 -13.52 -7.07 6.69
C LYS A 55 -12.11 -6.76 6.13
N ASN A 56 -12.04 -6.14 4.95
CA ASN A 56 -10.78 -5.78 4.30
C ASN A 56 -10.19 -4.46 4.84
N SER A 57 -11.03 -3.47 5.16
CA SER A 57 -10.56 -2.17 5.69
C SER A 57 -10.31 -2.17 7.20
N ASN A 58 -10.89 -3.13 7.94
CA ASN A 58 -10.72 -3.32 9.37
C ASN A 58 -10.85 -2.03 10.22
N PRO A 59 -11.96 -1.27 10.11
CA PRO A 59 -12.11 0.03 10.74
C PRO A 59 -12.14 -0.08 12.28
N CYS A 60 -11.49 0.85 12.99
CA CYS A 60 -11.51 0.91 14.46
C CYS A 60 -12.93 1.16 14.99
N GLU A 61 -13.64 2.06 14.32
CA GLU A 61 -15.01 2.41 14.65
C GLU A 61 -15.83 2.67 13.39
N PHE A 62 -17.10 2.25 13.40
CA PHE A 62 -18.04 2.60 12.33
C PHE A 62 -19.49 2.60 12.82
N GLN A 63 -20.36 3.29 12.08
CA GLN A 63 -21.79 3.34 12.37
C GLN A 63 -22.56 2.39 11.44
N MET A 64 -23.35 1.49 12.02
CA MET A 64 -24.25 0.58 11.31
C MET A 64 -25.71 1.01 11.48
N GLN A 65 -26.50 0.90 10.40
CA GLN A 65 -27.97 0.93 10.48
C GLN A 65 -28.51 -0.49 10.39
N LEU A 66 -29.24 -0.93 11.42
CA LEU A 66 -29.88 -2.24 11.49
C LEU A 66 -31.41 -2.07 11.42
N PRO A 67 -32.10 -2.64 10.41
CA PRO A 67 -33.56 -2.71 10.42
C PRO A 67 -34.05 -3.49 11.65
N PHE A 68 -35.15 -3.04 12.26
CA PHE A 68 -35.65 -3.58 13.53
C PHE A 68 -37.17 -3.89 13.44
N PHE A 69 -37.74 -4.41 14.53
CA PHE A 69 -39.16 -4.78 14.59
C PHE A 69 -40.10 -3.59 14.31
N GLU A 70 -41.35 -3.91 13.94
CA GLU A 70 -42.42 -2.97 13.56
C GLU A 70 -42.09 -1.99 12.40
N GLY A 71 -40.94 -2.17 11.72
CA GLY A 71 -40.48 -1.33 10.62
C GLY A 71 -39.55 -0.18 11.04
N ASP A 72 -39.08 -0.19 12.29
CA ASP A 72 -38.08 0.75 12.78
C ASP A 72 -36.67 0.44 12.22
N THR A 73 -35.72 1.32 12.47
CA THR A 73 -34.30 1.11 12.15
C THR A 73 -33.46 1.73 13.25
N ILE A 74 -32.58 0.94 13.85
CA ILE A 74 -31.69 1.39 14.93
C ILE A 74 -30.32 1.74 14.36
N SER A 75 -29.65 2.71 14.97
CA SER A 75 -28.24 3.03 14.70
C SER A 75 -27.37 2.46 15.81
N LEU A 76 -26.34 1.72 15.43
CA LEU A 76 -25.36 1.13 16.31
C LEU A 76 -24.01 1.75 15.99
N TYR A 77 -23.27 2.16 17.03
CA TYR A 77 -21.87 2.53 16.91
C TYR A 77 -21.04 1.33 17.35
N LEU A 78 -20.19 0.85 16.46
CA LEU A 78 -19.34 -0.30 16.66
C LEU A 78 -17.90 0.18 16.87
N GLU A 79 -17.24 -0.38 17.88
CA GLU A 79 -15.83 -0.19 18.22
C GLU A 79 -15.16 -1.57 18.14
N SER A 80 -14.03 -1.70 17.43
CA SER A 80 -13.31 -2.97 17.34
C SER A 80 -12.65 -3.32 18.68
N PHE A 81 -12.52 -4.61 18.96
CA PHE A 81 -11.76 -5.10 20.11
C PHE A 81 -11.17 -6.48 19.81
N ASP A 82 -9.97 -6.72 20.33
CA ASP A 82 -9.23 -7.94 20.09
C ASP A 82 -9.53 -8.99 21.17
N VAL A 83 -9.78 -10.22 20.71
CA VAL A 83 -10.23 -11.37 21.53
C VAL A 83 -9.16 -12.44 21.64
N PHE A 84 -7.98 -12.15 21.13
CA PHE A 84 -6.77 -12.95 21.22
C PHE A 84 -5.55 -12.03 21.32
N THR A 85 -4.44 -12.52 21.85
CA THR A 85 -3.21 -11.73 22.03
C THR A 85 -2.43 -11.58 20.73
N ASN A 86 -1.53 -10.58 20.63
CA ASN A 86 -0.68 -10.39 19.45
C ASN A 86 0.23 -11.62 19.18
N ASP A 87 0.69 -12.28 20.24
CA ASP A 87 1.46 -13.53 20.20
C ASP A 87 0.59 -14.81 20.15
N PHE A 88 -0.70 -14.69 19.79
CA PHE A 88 -1.63 -15.82 19.68
C PHE A 88 -1.03 -16.98 18.86
N GLN A 89 -1.17 -18.19 19.41
CA GLN A 89 -0.73 -19.44 18.80
C GLN A 89 -1.82 -20.52 18.86
N LEU A 90 -2.03 -21.20 17.74
CA LEU A 90 -2.84 -22.42 17.66
C LEU A 90 -1.99 -23.65 18.01
N LEU A 91 -2.51 -24.50 18.90
CA LEU A 91 -1.90 -25.75 19.33
C LEU A 91 -2.76 -26.92 18.84
N ARG A 92 -2.14 -27.89 18.15
CA ARG A 92 -2.86 -29.01 17.51
C ARG A 92 -2.28 -30.35 17.97
N ASN A 93 -3.07 -31.17 18.66
CA ASN A 93 -2.69 -32.52 19.05
C ASN A 93 -3.01 -33.49 17.91
N THR A 94 -1.98 -33.83 17.13
CA THR A 94 -2.09 -34.67 15.93
C THR A 94 -1.52 -36.08 16.17
N GLU A 95 -1.71 -37.02 15.22
CA GLU A 95 -1.07 -38.35 15.29
C GLU A 95 0.47 -38.29 15.34
N ASN A 96 1.07 -37.19 14.87
CA ASN A 96 2.52 -36.95 14.90
C ASN A 96 3.01 -36.27 16.19
N GLY A 97 2.10 -35.89 17.08
CA GLY A 97 2.37 -35.15 18.32
C GLY A 97 1.75 -33.75 18.32
N LEU A 98 2.16 -32.94 19.30
CA LEU A 98 1.79 -31.54 19.40
C LEU A 98 2.45 -30.73 18.26
N VAL A 99 1.64 -30.03 17.49
CA VAL A 99 2.05 -29.08 16.45
C VAL A 99 1.70 -27.67 16.94
N PHE A 100 2.67 -26.77 16.82
CA PHE A 100 2.45 -25.33 16.93
C PHE A 100 2.13 -24.85 15.51
N ASP A 101 0.97 -24.21 15.35
CA ASP A 101 0.43 -23.78 14.07
C ASP A 101 0.31 -22.26 14.08
N ASP A 102 0.93 -21.61 13.10
CA ASP A 102 1.04 -20.15 13.00
C ASP A 102 -0.22 -19.49 12.41
N TYR A 103 -1.32 -20.26 12.33
CA TYR A 103 -2.65 -19.76 11.99
C TYR A 103 -3.02 -18.50 12.79
N LYS A 104 -3.18 -17.38 12.06
CA LYS A 104 -3.74 -16.15 12.60
C LYS A 104 -5.26 -16.10 12.36
N PRO A 105 -6.08 -15.92 13.41
CA PRO A 105 -7.54 -15.83 13.29
C PRO A 105 -7.96 -14.69 12.36
N VAL A 106 -9.01 -14.94 11.57
CA VAL A 106 -9.61 -13.99 10.63
C VAL A 106 -10.87 -13.33 11.17
N ILE A 107 -11.33 -13.76 12.35
CA ILE A 107 -12.42 -13.13 13.10
C ILE A 107 -12.12 -11.65 13.39
N ARG A 108 -13.10 -10.77 13.15
CA ARG A 108 -13.08 -9.37 13.58
C ARG A 108 -14.27 -9.09 14.48
N SER A 109 -14.00 -8.72 15.73
CA SER A 109 -15.03 -8.51 16.76
C SER A 109 -15.21 -7.04 17.08
N TYR A 110 -16.47 -6.65 17.23
CA TYR A 110 -16.90 -5.27 17.45
C TYR A 110 -17.92 -5.20 18.58
N ARG A 111 -17.73 -4.28 19.52
CA ARG A 111 -18.67 -4.01 20.62
C ARG A 111 -19.52 -2.79 20.32
N ILE A 112 -20.75 -2.79 20.83
CA ILE A 112 -21.72 -1.72 20.60
C ILE A 112 -21.58 -0.67 21.72
N LYS A 113 -21.06 0.52 21.39
CA LYS A 113 -20.97 1.67 22.31
C LYS A 113 -21.98 2.76 21.94
N ASN A 114 -23.24 2.58 22.31
CA ASN A 114 -24.29 3.58 22.07
C ASN A 114 -24.83 4.21 23.36
N SER A 115 -24.84 5.55 23.41
CA SER A 115 -25.45 6.36 24.47
C SER A 115 -26.96 6.15 24.67
N ASP A 116 -27.65 5.52 23.71
CA ASP A 116 -29.08 5.17 23.80
C ASP A 116 -29.36 3.86 24.58
N GLY A 117 -28.37 3.30 25.26
CA GLY A 117 -28.52 2.10 26.10
C GLY A 117 -28.64 0.80 25.30
N TRP A 118 -27.93 0.70 24.19
CA TRP A 118 -27.69 -0.55 23.46
C TRP A 118 -26.26 -1.01 23.74
N THR A 119 -26.08 -2.30 24.06
CA THR A 119 -24.77 -2.97 24.18
C THR A 119 -24.80 -4.30 23.42
N GLY A 120 -23.70 -5.06 23.43
CA GLY A 120 -23.59 -6.33 22.72
C GLY A 120 -22.43 -6.38 21.73
N SER A 121 -22.18 -7.56 21.17
CA SER A 121 -21.06 -7.87 20.29
C SER A 121 -21.52 -8.30 18.89
N ILE A 122 -20.82 -7.85 17.85
CA ILE A 122 -20.95 -8.35 16.47
C ILE A 122 -19.58 -8.84 15.99
N SER A 123 -19.49 -10.11 15.62
CA SER A 123 -18.27 -10.76 15.14
C SER A 123 -18.42 -11.14 13.66
N PHE A 124 -17.52 -10.63 12.84
CA PHE A 124 -17.39 -10.94 11.41
C PHE A 124 -16.45 -12.14 11.27
N MET A 125 -16.96 -13.26 10.80
CA MET A 125 -16.20 -14.49 10.58
C MET A 125 -15.88 -14.65 9.09
N LYS A 126 -15.26 -15.78 8.69
CA LYS A 126 -14.77 -15.97 7.32
C LYS A 126 -15.79 -15.65 6.22
N ASN A 127 -17.00 -16.22 6.30
CA ASN A 127 -18.05 -16.16 5.26
C ASN A 127 -19.42 -15.66 5.75
N TYR A 128 -19.55 -15.34 7.04
CA TYR A 128 -20.79 -14.90 7.68
C TYR A 128 -20.47 -14.07 8.92
N LEU A 129 -21.48 -13.49 9.58
CA LEU A 129 -21.33 -12.82 10.87
C LEU A 129 -22.27 -13.40 11.92
N ILE A 130 -21.98 -13.11 13.18
CA ILE A 130 -22.90 -13.31 14.29
C ILE A 130 -23.00 -12.04 15.12
N GLY A 131 -24.21 -11.74 15.61
CA GLY A 131 -24.44 -10.57 16.45
C GLY A 131 -25.39 -10.86 17.59
N VAL A 132 -25.04 -10.43 18.80
CA VAL A 132 -25.93 -10.38 19.97
C VAL A 132 -26.03 -8.93 20.39
N ILE A 133 -27.25 -8.46 20.61
CA ILE A 133 -27.57 -7.06 20.91
C ILE A 133 -28.50 -7.04 22.13
N LYS A 134 -28.11 -6.30 23.17
CA LYS A 134 -28.85 -6.19 24.43
C LYS A 134 -29.41 -4.78 24.61
N LYS A 135 -30.61 -4.70 25.21
CA LYS A 135 -31.17 -3.45 25.73
C LYS A 135 -32.16 -3.67 26.87
N ALA A 136 -31.84 -3.12 28.04
CA ALA A 136 -32.72 -3.08 29.21
C ALA A 136 -33.29 -4.46 29.61
N GLY A 137 -32.42 -5.48 29.73
CA GLY A 137 -32.79 -6.86 30.03
C GLY A 137 -33.31 -7.69 28.84
N GLU A 138 -33.60 -7.08 27.68
CA GLU A 138 -34.01 -7.80 26.47
C GLU A 138 -32.81 -8.13 25.57
N VAL A 139 -32.73 -9.36 25.09
CA VAL A 139 -31.65 -9.88 24.24
C VAL A 139 -32.16 -10.23 22.85
N TYR A 140 -31.46 -9.73 21.82
CA TYR A 140 -31.75 -9.94 20.41
C TYR A 140 -30.56 -10.56 19.69
N GLU A 141 -30.80 -11.45 18.74
CA GLU A 141 -29.76 -12.22 18.05
C GLU A 141 -29.89 -12.09 16.53
N ILE A 142 -28.78 -11.79 15.85
CA ILE A 142 -28.64 -11.79 14.39
C ILE A 142 -27.98 -13.09 13.98
N LYS A 143 -28.73 -13.92 13.25
CA LYS A 143 -28.39 -15.31 12.98
C LYS A 143 -28.46 -15.62 11.48
N TYR A 144 -27.43 -16.27 10.94
CA TYR A 144 -27.40 -16.70 9.54
C TYR A 144 -28.46 -17.77 9.25
N PHE A 145 -29.05 -17.75 8.05
CA PHE A 145 -30.02 -18.75 7.59
C PHE A 145 -29.55 -19.48 6.33
N GLN A 146 -29.74 -18.92 5.14
CA GLN A 146 -29.29 -19.47 3.86
C GLN A 146 -29.21 -18.36 2.80
N ASP A 147 -28.42 -18.55 1.74
CA ASP A 147 -28.34 -17.66 0.57
C ASP A 147 -28.12 -16.16 0.91
N GLY A 148 -27.32 -15.88 1.95
CA GLY A 148 -27.06 -14.50 2.43
C GLY A 148 -28.20 -13.86 3.23
N VAL A 149 -29.26 -14.61 3.52
CA VAL A 149 -30.37 -14.20 4.40
C VAL A 149 -30.00 -14.46 5.86
N TYR A 150 -30.34 -13.50 6.71
CA TYR A 150 -30.21 -13.52 8.16
C TYR A 150 -31.58 -13.36 8.82
N ILE A 151 -31.70 -13.80 10.07
CA ILE A 151 -32.86 -13.62 10.91
C ILE A 151 -32.43 -12.78 12.12
N LEU A 152 -33.07 -11.64 12.33
CA LEU A 152 -33.01 -10.92 13.61
C LEU A 152 -34.23 -11.33 14.42
N TYR A 153 -34.04 -11.82 15.64
CA TYR A 153 -35.12 -12.27 16.50
C TYR A 153 -34.89 -11.94 17.98
N ASP A 154 -35.99 -11.89 18.73
CA ASP A 154 -36.05 -11.71 20.18
C ASP A 154 -35.87 -13.06 20.88
N VAL A 155 -34.82 -13.16 21.70
CA VAL A 155 -34.44 -14.40 22.39
C VAL A 155 -35.35 -14.70 23.57
N ASN A 156 -35.90 -13.67 24.22
CA ASN A 156 -36.84 -13.82 25.34
C ASN A 156 -38.25 -14.21 24.85
N ALA A 157 -38.57 -13.90 23.58
CA ALA A 157 -39.72 -14.44 22.87
C ALA A 157 -39.48 -15.82 22.21
N SER A 158 -38.29 -16.41 22.40
CA SER A 158 -37.94 -17.75 21.87
C SER A 158 -38.81 -18.85 22.49
N VAL A 159 -38.92 -19.94 21.75
CA VAL A 159 -39.70 -21.14 22.09
C VAL A 159 -38.82 -22.30 22.59
N SER A 160 -37.50 -22.11 22.67
CA SER A 160 -36.52 -23.09 23.14
C SER A 160 -36.36 -23.05 24.66
N GLU A 161 -36.25 -24.22 25.30
CA GLU A 161 -35.90 -24.37 26.72
C GLU A 161 -34.46 -24.88 26.85
N SER A 162 -33.69 -24.32 27.79
CA SER A 162 -32.34 -24.79 28.12
C SER A 162 -32.35 -26.12 28.88
N ASN A 163 -31.38 -27.00 28.56
CA ASN A 163 -31.09 -28.23 29.30
C ASN A 163 -29.75 -28.17 30.09
N PHE A 164 -29.16 -26.99 30.28
CA PHE A 164 -27.86 -26.83 30.95
C PHE A 164 -27.98 -26.96 32.48
N THR A 165 -26.96 -27.53 33.13
CA THR A 165 -26.86 -27.65 34.59
C THR A 165 -25.43 -27.34 35.05
N CYS A 166 -25.23 -26.28 35.85
CA CYS A 166 -23.92 -26.01 36.45
C CYS A 166 -23.73 -26.79 37.76
N HIS A 167 -22.50 -27.25 37.99
CA HIS A 167 -21.98 -27.85 39.22
C HIS A 167 -20.80 -27.02 39.76
N THR A 168 -20.55 -27.03 41.07
CA THR A 168 -19.38 -26.36 41.69
C THR A 168 -18.60 -27.29 42.60
N ASP A 169 -17.27 -27.14 42.60
CA ASP A 169 -16.40 -27.72 43.63
C ASP A 169 -15.97 -26.63 44.62
N THR A 170 -16.43 -26.75 45.86
CA THR A 170 -16.18 -25.75 46.91
C THR A 170 -15.70 -26.40 48.21
N ASP A 171 -14.37 -26.45 48.36
CA ASP A 171 -13.78 -26.38 49.71
C ASP A 171 -13.98 -24.96 50.28
N ALA A 172 -14.21 -24.85 51.59
CA ALA A 172 -14.87 -23.67 52.17
C ALA A 172 -14.10 -22.34 51.99
N ILE A 173 -14.57 -21.49 51.06
CA ILE A 173 -14.09 -20.12 50.85
C ILE A 173 -14.37 -19.26 52.09
N VAL A 174 -13.35 -18.53 52.54
CA VAL A 174 -13.45 -17.53 53.60
C VAL A 174 -13.36 -16.15 52.95
N SER A 175 -14.44 -15.37 52.99
CA SER A 175 -14.44 -14.01 52.45
C SER A 175 -13.29 -13.17 53.05
N PRO A 176 -12.45 -12.52 52.22
CA PRO A 176 -11.45 -11.60 52.72
C PRO A 176 -12.13 -10.42 53.43
N ASN A 177 -11.56 -9.99 54.57
CA ASN A 177 -12.17 -8.94 55.39
C ASN A 177 -12.15 -7.58 54.67
N ASN A 178 -13.34 -7.10 54.29
CA ASN A 178 -13.59 -5.76 53.76
C ASN A 178 -12.93 -4.64 54.61
N ASN A 179 -11.93 -3.95 54.05
CA ASN A 179 -11.46 -2.61 54.48
C ASN A 179 -10.53 -1.90 53.46
N ALA A 180 -10.49 -2.34 52.21
CA ALA A 180 -9.88 -1.56 51.12
C ALA A 180 -10.94 -0.58 50.57
N GLN A 181 -10.60 0.70 50.45
CA GLN A 181 -11.36 1.62 49.61
C GLN A 181 -11.04 1.31 48.14
N PRO A 182 -11.96 1.52 47.19
CA PRO A 182 -11.65 1.37 45.77
C PRO A 182 -10.53 2.37 45.42
N VAL A 183 -9.35 1.82 45.14
CA VAL A 183 -8.26 2.59 44.55
C VAL A 183 -8.56 2.59 43.06
N GLN A 184 -8.97 3.73 42.51
CA GLN A 184 -8.97 3.89 41.06
C GLN A 184 -7.53 3.72 40.58
N SER A 185 -7.24 2.58 39.94
CA SER A 185 -6.07 2.43 39.10
C SER A 185 -6.12 3.51 38.02
N LEU A 186 -4.97 4.10 37.71
CA LEU A 186 -4.79 5.10 36.66
C LEU A 186 -4.18 4.48 35.39
N GLY A 187 -4.27 3.15 35.28
CA GLY A 187 -4.01 2.36 34.06
C GLY A 187 -5.32 1.93 33.38
N GLY A 188 -5.20 1.36 32.18
CA GLY A 188 -6.32 0.80 31.40
C GLY A 188 -6.88 -0.52 31.96
N PRO A 189 -7.68 -1.27 31.17
CA PRO A 189 -8.19 -2.57 31.58
C PRO A 189 -7.07 -3.54 31.95
N GLU A 190 -7.35 -4.40 32.92
CA GLU A 190 -6.52 -5.56 33.24
C GLU A 190 -6.86 -6.70 32.26
N CYS A 191 -5.86 -7.32 31.63
CA CYS A 191 -6.09 -8.42 30.70
C CYS A 191 -6.04 -9.77 31.42
N LEU A 192 -6.96 -10.67 31.05
CA LEU A 192 -6.94 -12.09 31.37
C LEU A 192 -6.56 -12.89 30.13
N GLU A 193 -5.36 -13.46 30.14
CA GLU A 193 -4.83 -14.28 29.05
C GLU A 193 -5.22 -15.75 29.25
N MET A 194 -6.19 -16.20 28.47
CA MET A 194 -6.79 -17.54 28.58
C MET A 194 -6.16 -18.53 27.60
N GLY A 195 -5.97 -19.77 28.06
CA GLY A 195 -5.87 -20.93 27.18
C GLY A 195 -7.27 -21.52 26.94
N ILE A 196 -7.73 -21.55 25.70
CA ILE A 196 -8.96 -22.27 25.34
C ILE A 196 -8.59 -23.69 24.96
N GLU A 197 -9.34 -24.68 25.41
CA GLU A 197 -9.22 -26.07 24.96
C GLU A 197 -10.47 -26.54 24.22
N ILE A 198 -10.27 -27.31 23.16
CA ILE A 198 -11.30 -27.86 22.28
C ILE A 198 -11.06 -29.38 22.17
N ASP A 199 -12.01 -30.16 22.68
CA ASP A 199 -11.94 -31.62 22.64
C ASP A 199 -12.16 -32.20 21.22
N ASN A 200 -11.74 -33.45 21.03
CA ASN A 200 -11.86 -34.18 19.78
C ASN A 200 -13.33 -34.37 19.38
N TYR A 201 -14.23 -34.47 20.37
CA TYR A 201 -15.66 -34.46 20.10
C TYR A 201 -16.05 -33.20 19.32
N THR A 202 -15.69 -32.02 19.83
CA THR A 202 -15.99 -30.72 19.19
C THR A 202 -15.30 -30.56 17.84
N TYR A 203 -14.02 -30.95 17.72
CA TYR A 203 -13.30 -30.94 16.44
C TYR A 203 -14.00 -31.78 15.36
N ASN A 204 -14.55 -32.94 15.72
CA ASN A 204 -15.28 -33.80 14.79
C ASN A 204 -16.65 -33.22 14.36
N GLU A 205 -17.32 -32.45 15.22
CA GLU A 205 -18.57 -31.75 14.85
C GLU A 205 -18.33 -30.65 13.80
N PHE A 206 -17.13 -30.04 13.75
CA PHE A 206 -16.66 -29.20 12.65
C PHE A 206 -16.18 -29.99 11.42
N ASN A 207 -16.59 -31.26 11.27
CA ASN A 207 -16.16 -32.19 10.22
C ASN A 207 -14.62 -32.39 10.15
N GLY A 208 -13.90 -32.17 11.26
CA GLY A 208 -12.45 -32.19 11.30
C GLY A 208 -11.78 -30.91 10.75
N ASN A 209 -12.49 -29.79 10.70
CA ASN A 209 -11.90 -28.49 10.35
C ASN A 209 -11.42 -27.76 11.62
N CYS A 210 -10.12 -27.87 11.91
CA CYS A 210 -9.48 -27.22 13.06
C CYS A 210 -9.75 -25.70 13.11
N TYR A 211 -9.57 -25.01 11.98
CA TYR A 211 -9.68 -23.55 11.91
C TYR A 211 -11.11 -23.05 12.17
N GLU A 212 -12.13 -23.79 11.74
CA GLU A 212 -13.53 -23.44 12.05
C GLU A 212 -13.86 -23.60 13.54
N ALA A 213 -13.27 -24.60 14.21
CA ALA A 213 -13.41 -24.78 15.66
C ALA A 213 -12.73 -23.63 16.43
N VAL A 214 -11.54 -23.20 15.99
CA VAL A 214 -10.82 -22.04 16.57
C VAL A 214 -11.67 -20.78 16.42
N GLU A 215 -12.10 -20.44 15.22
CA GLU A 215 -12.93 -19.26 14.94
C GLU A 215 -14.26 -19.25 15.73
N TRP A 216 -14.90 -20.42 15.91
CA TRP A 216 -16.08 -20.58 16.77
C TRP A 216 -15.78 -20.28 18.24
N SER A 217 -14.68 -20.81 18.78
CA SER A 217 -14.28 -20.59 20.18
C SER A 217 -13.95 -19.12 20.45
N LEU A 218 -13.28 -18.45 19.52
CA LEU A 218 -12.98 -17.02 19.60
C LEU A 218 -14.25 -16.16 19.47
N ALA A 219 -15.24 -16.57 18.67
CA ALA A 219 -16.54 -15.90 18.63
C ALA A 219 -17.28 -16.01 19.97
N LEU A 220 -17.26 -17.18 20.62
CA LEU A 220 -17.83 -17.36 21.96
C LEU A 220 -17.10 -16.49 22.99
N LEU A 221 -15.77 -16.48 22.99
CA LEU A 221 -14.98 -15.62 23.87
C LEU A 221 -15.27 -14.14 23.61
N ALA A 222 -15.43 -13.71 22.35
CA ALA A 222 -15.79 -12.33 21.99
C ALA A 222 -17.09 -11.88 22.65
N GLY A 223 -18.13 -12.72 22.59
CA GLY A 223 -19.43 -12.41 23.18
C GLY A 223 -19.38 -12.37 24.71
N VAL A 224 -18.63 -13.27 25.36
CA VAL A 224 -18.47 -13.24 26.83
C VAL A 224 -17.60 -12.06 27.26
N ASN A 225 -16.53 -11.75 26.52
CA ASN A 225 -15.67 -10.60 26.78
C ASN A 225 -16.47 -9.29 26.75
N GLU A 226 -17.32 -9.06 25.73
CA GLU A 226 -18.15 -7.84 25.68
C GLU A 226 -19.10 -7.73 26.89
N VAL A 227 -19.66 -8.84 27.38
CA VAL A 227 -20.48 -8.83 28.60
C VAL A 227 -19.64 -8.48 29.82
N TYR A 228 -18.45 -9.05 30.00
CA TYR A 228 -17.57 -8.72 31.13
C TYR A 228 -17.11 -7.25 31.06
N MET A 229 -16.72 -6.76 29.89
CA MET A 229 -16.35 -5.37 29.67
C MET A 229 -17.52 -4.40 29.95
N SER A 230 -18.72 -4.70 29.43
CA SER A 230 -19.88 -3.81 29.58
C SER A 230 -20.44 -3.78 31.00
N GLU A 231 -20.58 -4.92 31.67
CA GLU A 231 -21.14 -5.01 33.03
C GLU A 231 -20.14 -4.56 34.09
N LEU A 232 -18.85 -4.90 33.95
CA LEU A 232 -17.80 -4.56 34.92
C LEU A 232 -17.16 -3.18 34.67
N ASN A 233 -17.66 -2.40 33.71
CA ASN A 233 -17.19 -1.05 33.36
C ASN A 233 -15.72 -1.01 32.89
N ASP A 234 -15.37 -1.87 31.95
CA ASP A 234 -14.05 -1.95 31.29
C ASP A 234 -12.87 -2.15 32.27
N ILE A 235 -13.07 -2.76 33.45
CA ILE A 235 -11.96 -3.07 34.39
C ILE A 235 -11.13 -4.29 33.94
N VAL A 236 -11.73 -5.18 33.15
CA VAL A 236 -11.13 -6.45 32.71
C VAL A 236 -11.48 -6.73 31.26
N THR A 237 -10.54 -7.33 30.53
CA THR A 237 -10.72 -7.82 29.15
C THR A 237 -10.26 -9.27 29.07
N LEU A 238 -11.03 -10.13 28.40
CA LEU A 238 -10.70 -11.55 28.20
C LEU A 238 -10.10 -11.76 26.80
N GLN A 239 -8.92 -12.39 26.71
CA GLN A 239 -8.25 -12.67 25.45
C GLN A 239 -7.71 -14.11 25.41
N ALA A 240 -7.82 -14.78 24.27
CA ALA A 240 -7.17 -16.07 24.06
C ALA A 240 -5.69 -15.87 23.71
N ARG A 241 -4.78 -16.44 24.51
CA ARG A 241 -3.36 -16.55 24.15
C ARG A 241 -3.07 -17.82 23.37
N TYR A 242 -3.71 -18.91 23.78
CA TYR A 242 -3.62 -20.21 23.11
C TYR A 242 -5.01 -20.78 22.86
N VAL A 243 -5.19 -21.44 21.72
CA VAL A 243 -6.29 -22.39 21.49
C VAL A 243 -5.71 -23.76 21.24
N ASN A 244 -6.04 -24.74 22.08
CA ASN A 244 -5.60 -26.13 21.96
C ASN A 244 -6.71 -27.00 21.36
N VAL A 245 -6.43 -27.65 20.23
CA VAL A 245 -7.39 -28.50 19.51
C VAL A 245 -6.90 -29.95 19.50
N TRP A 246 -7.76 -30.87 19.90
CA TRP A 246 -7.50 -32.30 19.84
C TRP A 246 -7.97 -32.91 18.52
N GLU A 247 -7.06 -33.12 17.56
CA GLU A 247 -7.39 -33.81 16.29
C GLU A 247 -7.40 -35.33 16.44
N ILE A 248 -6.71 -35.85 17.46
CA ILE A 248 -6.76 -37.23 17.93
C ILE A 248 -7.69 -37.39 19.13
N VAL A 249 -8.15 -38.61 19.37
CA VAL A 249 -8.94 -38.97 20.58
C VAL A 249 -8.17 -38.59 21.84
N ASP A 250 -8.75 -37.69 22.62
CA ASP A 250 -8.24 -37.16 23.88
C ASP A 250 -8.64 -38.00 25.12
N ASN A 251 -8.28 -37.51 26.31
CA ASN A 251 -8.61 -38.15 27.59
C ASN A 251 -10.06 -37.89 28.04
N TYR A 252 -10.76 -36.92 27.44
CA TYR A 252 -12.15 -36.56 27.73
C TYR A 252 -13.17 -37.42 26.95
N ASP A 253 -12.82 -38.03 25.82
CA ASP A 253 -13.67 -38.97 25.04
C ASP A 253 -14.45 -40.01 25.90
N PRO A 254 -13.84 -40.74 26.86
CA PRO A 254 -14.58 -41.67 27.71
C PRO A 254 -15.49 -40.99 28.76
N LEU A 255 -15.28 -39.72 29.07
CA LEU A 255 -15.91 -38.99 30.17
C LEU A 255 -17.24 -38.36 29.71
N ASN A 256 -18.27 -38.41 30.55
CA ASN A 256 -19.60 -37.85 30.25
C ASN A 256 -20.14 -37.03 31.43
N ASP A 257 -19.23 -36.54 32.27
CA ASP A 257 -19.49 -35.72 33.44
C ASP A 257 -18.44 -34.60 33.49
N CYS A 258 -18.89 -33.36 33.56
CA CYS A 258 -18.01 -32.20 33.52
C CYS A 258 -17.04 -32.14 34.72
N GLY A 259 -17.40 -32.74 35.87
CA GLY A 259 -16.50 -32.88 37.01
C GLY A 259 -15.35 -33.85 36.72
N GLU A 260 -15.64 -35.01 36.10
CA GLU A 260 -14.59 -35.92 35.64
C GLU A 260 -13.68 -35.28 34.58
N MET A 261 -14.23 -34.42 33.69
CA MET A 261 -13.45 -33.69 32.70
C MET A 261 -12.54 -32.62 33.35
N LEU A 262 -13.05 -31.88 34.33
CA LEU A 262 -12.27 -30.87 35.07
C LEU A 262 -11.15 -31.51 35.91
N ASP A 263 -11.40 -32.67 36.52
CA ASP A 263 -10.38 -33.47 37.23
C ASP A 263 -9.26 -33.97 36.29
N GLU A 264 -9.50 -34.05 34.98
CA GLU A 264 -8.54 -34.52 33.99
C GLU A 264 -7.67 -33.40 33.39
N MET A 265 -8.16 -32.16 33.26
CA MET A 265 -7.37 -31.04 32.71
C MET A 265 -6.00 -30.86 33.41
N PRO A 266 -5.89 -30.86 34.76
CA PRO A 266 -4.60 -30.74 35.44
C PRO A 266 -3.64 -31.89 35.14
N ASN A 267 -4.15 -33.11 34.89
CA ASN A 267 -3.31 -34.29 34.64
C ASN A 267 -2.47 -34.14 33.37
N TYR A 268 -2.89 -33.29 32.44
CA TYR A 268 -2.16 -32.99 31.21
C TYR A 268 -1.50 -31.61 31.23
N TRP A 269 -2.25 -30.54 31.50
CA TRP A 269 -1.77 -29.16 31.42
C TRP A 269 -0.62 -28.84 32.38
N THR A 270 -0.46 -29.58 33.48
CA THR A 270 0.67 -29.40 34.41
C THR A 270 1.84 -30.35 34.15
N ASN A 271 1.92 -30.97 32.97
CA ASN A 271 3.01 -31.87 32.59
C ASN A 271 3.59 -31.50 31.20
N PRO A 272 4.89 -31.75 30.93
CA PRO A 272 5.49 -31.50 29.63
C PRO A 272 4.79 -32.25 28.49
N PRO A 273 4.54 -31.60 27.33
CA PRO A 273 5.02 -30.26 26.94
C PRO A 273 4.11 -29.08 27.33
N PHE A 274 3.01 -29.30 28.05
CA PHE A 274 1.99 -28.27 28.30
C PHE A 274 2.25 -27.42 29.55
N ASP A 275 3.16 -27.81 30.44
CA ASP A 275 3.48 -27.04 31.65
C ASP A 275 4.14 -25.69 31.33
N ASP A 276 5.02 -25.64 30.32
CA ASP A 276 5.59 -24.37 29.83
C ASP A 276 4.51 -23.46 29.22
N ILE A 277 3.54 -24.01 28.48
CA ILE A 277 2.42 -23.27 27.87
C ILE A 277 1.46 -22.75 28.96
N TYR A 278 1.09 -23.63 29.89
CA TYR A 278 0.23 -23.32 31.02
C TYR A 278 0.81 -22.20 31.90
N SER A 279 2.14 -22.16 32.06
CA SER A 279 2.83 -21.11 32.83
C SER A 279 2.70 -19.70 32.25
N GLN A 280 2.19 -19.57 31.02
CA GLN A 280 1.96 -18.32 30.30
C GLN A 280 0.46 -17.98 30.17
N THR A 281 -0.42 -18.68 30.90
CA THR A 281 -1.88 -18.40 30.94
C THR A 281 -2.37 -18.15 32.36
N ASP A 282 -3.37 -17.28 32.51
CA ASP A 282 -3.99 -16.95 33.79
C ASP A 282 -5.11 -17.94 34.18
N LEU A 283 -5.73 -18.55 33.17
CA LEU A 283 -6.86 -19.47 33.24
C LEU A 283 -6.86 -20.37 31.99
N VAL A 284 -7.18 -21.66 32.14
CA VAL A 284 -7.45 -22.56 31.00
C VAL A 284 -8.88 -23.11 31.07
N HIS A 285 -9.60 -23.09 29.95
CA HIS A 285 -11.02 -23.43 29.92
C HIS A 285 -11.39 -24.34 28.74
N LEU A 286 -12.01 -25.48 29.01
CA LEU A 286 -12.48 -26.43 28.00
C LEU A 286 -13.84 -26.00 27.44
N PHE A 287 -13.89 -25.70 26.14
CA PHE A 287 -15.09 -25.39 25.39
C PHE A 287 -15.50 -26.65 24.62
N SER A 288 -16.49 -27.38 25.13
CA SER A 288 -16.93 -28.64 24.53
C SER A 288 -18.40 -28.60 24.08
N GLN A 289 -18.64 -29.13 22.89
CA GLN A 289 -19.97 -29.40 22.34
C GLN A 289 -20.55 -30.72 22.85
N LYS A 290 -19.71 -31.59 23.42
CA LYS A 290 -20.14 -32.82 24.08
C LYS A 290 -21.02 -32.47 25.28
N ASN A 291 -22.18 -33.09 25.40
CA ASN A 291 -23.03 -32.89 26.58
C ASN A 291 -22.53 -33.76 27.75
N ALA A 292 -21.88 -33.14 28.74
CA ALA A 292 -21.34 -33.78 29.94
C ALA A 292 -22.01 -33.25 31.23
N ASN A 293 -23.35 -33.13 31.21
CA ASN A 293 -24.15 -32.58 32.31
C ASN A 293 -23.89 -31.09 32.61
N GLY A 294 -23.46 -30.30 31.61
CA GLY A 294 -23.34 -28.84 31.70
C GLY A 294 -21.94 -28.33 32.02
N GLY A 295 -21.76 -27.55 33.08
CA GLY A 295 -20.50 -26.86 33.36
C GLY A 295 -20.04 -26.96 34.81
N ILE A 296 -18.73 -26.75 35.00
CA ILE A 296 -18.08 -26.65 36.30
C ILE A 296 -16.76 -25.89 36.19
N ALA A 297 -16.46 -25.06 37.17
CA ALA A 297 -15.20 -24.33 37.27
C ALA A 297 -14.72 -24.22 38.72
N TRP A 298 -13.40 -24.14 38.93
CA TRP A 298 -12.84 -23.90 40.25
C TRP A 298 -13.07 -22.45 40.69
N VAL A 299 -13.67 -22.28 41.87
CA VAL A 299 -14.13 -20.96 42.33
C VAL A 299 -12.97 -20.12 42.84
N GLY A 300 -12.78 -18.92 42.28
CA GLY A 300 -11.70 -18.00 42.68
C GLY A 300 -10.31 -18.50 42.29
N ALA A 301 -10.20 -19.02 41.07
CA ALA A 301 -9.04 -19.74 40.55
C ALA A 301 -8.16 -18.93 39.57
N LEU A 302 -8.50 -17.65 39.31
CA LEU A 302 -7.59 -16.72 38.61
C LEU A 302 -6.19 -16.75 39.25
N CYS A 303 -5.15 -16.66 38.44
CA CYS A 303 -3.75 -16.63 38.88
C CYS A 303 -3.28 -17.86 39.69
N GLY A 304 -3.89 -19.03 39.49
CA GLY A 304 -3.60 -20.25 40.26
C GLY A 304 -4.24 -20.29 41.65
N GLY A 305 -5.16 -19.36 41.94
CA GLY A 305 -6.09 -19.41 43.05
C GLY A 305 -5.54 -19.06 44.44
N VAL A 306 -6.47 -18.90 45.39
CA VAL A 306 -6.18 -18.50 46.79
C VAL A 306 -5.41 -19.60 47.58
N PHE A 307 -5.32 -20.82 47.03
CA PHE A 307 -4.66 -21.96 47.64
C PHE A 307 -3.41 -22.36 46.82
N ASN A 308 -2.23 -22.22 47.44
CA ASN A 308 -0.93 -22.62 46.88
C ASN A 308 -0.88 -24.13 46.50
N SER A 309 -1.39 -24.51 45.32
CA SER A 309 -0.90 -25.64 44.49
C SER A 309 -1.73 -25.97 43.22
N SER A 310 -2.86 -25.31 42.94
CA SER A 310 -3.77 -25.77 41.87
C SER A 310 -4.43 -24.62 41.08
N THR A 311 -3.66 -24.10 40.11
CA THR A 311 -4.03 -23.88 38.69
C THR A 311 -5.48 -23.51 38.34
N GLY A 312 -5.73 -22.35 37.71
CA GLY A 312 -7.05 -21.99 37.20
C GLY A 312 -7.54 -22.87 36.06
N PHE A 313 -8.65 -23.59 36.27
CA PHE A 313 -9.35 -24.40 35.27
C PHE A 313 -10.88 -24.23 35.28
N GLY A 314 -11.50 -24.42 34.12
CA GLY A 314 -12.95 -24.44 33.93
C GLY A 314 -13.39 -25.35 32.76
N VAL A 315 -14.60 -25.87 32.80
CA VAL A 315 -15.21 -26.70 31.76
C VAL A 315 -16.62 -26.19 31.47
N THR A 316 -16.91 -25.87 30.21
CA THR A 316 -18.27 -25.64 29.73
C THR A 316 -18.58 -26.64 28.63
N SER A 317 -19.50 -27.57 28.93
CA SER A 317 -19.93 -28.63 28.00
C SER A 317 -21.35 -28.39 27.48
N GLY A 318 -21.71 -29.07 26.39
CA GLY A 318 -23.02 -28.95 25.74
C GLY A 318 -23.22 -27.62 24.99
N LEU A 319 -22.13 -26.95 24.60
CA LEU A 319 -22.19 -25.80 23.70
C LEU A 319 -22.73 -26.24 22.32
N ASN A 320 -23.55 -25.42 21.66
CA ASN A 320 -24.14 -25.83 20.38
C ASN A 320 -23.13 -25.74 19.20
N THR A 321 -23.34 -26.61 18.21
CA THR A 321 -22.36 -26.91 17.15
C THR A 321 -22.42 -25.96 15.96
N SER A 322 -23.54 -25.28 15.76
CA SER A 322 -23.79 -24.47 14.58
C SER A 322 -24.54 -23.20 14.92
N LEU A 323 -24.03 -22.09 14.38
CA LEU A 323 -24.73 -20.80 14.34
C LEU A 323 -25.96 -20.87 13.41
N ILE A 324 -26.18 -22.01 12.72
CA ILE A 324 -27.41 -22.39 12.05
C ILE A 324 -28.29 -23.22 13.01
N TYR A 325 -29.06 -22.52 13.82
CA TYR A 325 -30.18 -23.04 14.60
C TYR A 325 -31.28 -23.68 13.73
N ASP A 326 -31.66 -24.93 14.03
CA ASP A 326 -32.93 -25.54 13.58
C ASP A 326 -33.90 -25.60 14.78
N TYR A 327 -35.12 -25.09 14.61
CA TYR A 327 -36.13 -25.04 15.68
C TYR A 327 -36.93 -26.35 15.73
N PRO A 328 -37.09 -27.03 16.90
CA PRO A 328 -36.72 -26.66 18.27
C PRO A 328 -35.43 -27.33 18.79
N ASP A 329 -34.59 -27.87 17.92
CA ASP A 329 -33.63 -28.91 18.26
C ASP A 329 -32.32 -28.37 18.88
N ASN A 330 -32.03 -27.07 18.72
CA ASN A 330 -30.86 -26.39 19.31
C ASN A 330 -31.24 -25.37 20.41
N THR A 331 -30.22 -24.84 21.11
CA THR A 331 -30.27 -23.62 21.95
C THR A 331 -29.86 -22.38 21.15
N PRO A 332 -30.33 -21.16 21.49
CA PRO A 332 -29.79 -19.92 20.90
C PRO A 332 -28.31 -19.70 21.22
N TYR A 333 -27.57 -18.97 20.39
CA TYR A 333 -26.14 -18.71 20.61
C TYR A 333 -25.89 -17.89 21.88
N SER A 334 -26.75 -16.91 22.13
CA SER A 334 -26.75 -16.09 23.35
C SER A 334 -26.86 -16.91 24.65
N TYR A 335 -27.42 -18.13 24.64
CA TYR A 335 -27.37 -19.03 25.81
C TYR A 335 -25.97 -19.62 26.04
N ASN A 336 -25.19 -19.90 24.99
CA ASN A 336 -23.80 -20.34 25.14
C ASN A 336 -22.97 -19.26 25.87
N LEU A 337 -23.20 -17.98 25.54
CA LEU A 337 -22.55 -16.85 26.22
C LEU A 337 -22.92 -16.80 27.71
N SER A 338 -24.18 -17.09 28.05
CA SER A 338 -24.60 -17.19 29.46
C SER A 338 -23.89 -18.33 30.19
N TYR A 339 -23.85 -19.55 29.63
CA TYR A 339 -23.20 -20.70 30.27
C TYR A 339 -21.69 -20.51 30.42
N LEU A 340 -21.01 -20.05 29.36
CA LEU A 340 -19.57 -19.82 29.40
C LEU A 340 -19.23 -18.67 30.36
N GLY A 341 -20.02 -17.58 30.33
CA GLY A 341 -19.89 -16.47 31.27
C GLY A 341 -20.16 -16.86 32.73
N HIS A 342 -21.01 -17.88 32.98
CA HIS A 342 -21.30 -18.43 34.31
C HIS A 342 -20.08 -19.16 34.88
N GLU A 343 -19.49 -20.09 34.12
CA GLU A 343 -18.33 -20.86 34.57
C GLU A 343 -17.09 -19.97 34.74
N ILE A 344 -16.86 -19.01 33.84
CA ILE A 344 -15.81 -17.99 34.02
C ILE A 344 -16.12 -17.15 35.28
N GLY A 345 -17.39 -16.88 35.59
CA GLY A 345 -17.79 -16.13 36.78
C GLY A 345 -17.44 -16.86 38.10
N HIS A 346 -17.46 -18.19 38.08
CA HIS A 346 -16.88 -19.00 39.14
C HIS A 346 -15.37 -18.82 39.24
N ASN A 347 -14.62 -18.87 38.13
CA ASN A 347 -13.16 -18.64 38.18
C ASN A 347 -12.82 -17.26 38.76
N PHE A 348 -13.62 -16.23 38.49
CA PHE A 348 -13.53 -14.88 39.07
C PHE A 348 -13.91 -14.80 40.57
N GLY A 349 -14.43 -15.88 41.16
CA GLY A 349 -14.71 -15.99 42.60
C GLY A 349 -16.17 -15.88 42.99
N SER A 350 -17.11 -15.82 42.05
CA SER A 350 -18.54 -15.84 42.38
C SER A 350 -18.98 -17.23 42.81
N PRO A 351 -19.63 -17.41 43.97
CA PRO A 351 -20.52 -18.56 44.18
C PRO A 351 -21.82 -18.36 43.37
N HIS A 352 -22.72 -19.35 43.40
CA HIS A 352 -24.06 -19.18 42.84
C HIS A 352 -24.86 -18.08 43.57
N THR A 353 -25.81 -17.46 42.88
CA THR A 353 -26.75 -16.49 43.47
C THR A 353 -27.62 -17.08 44.58
N HIS A 354 -27.98 -18.37 44.52
CA HIS A 354 -28.73 -19.06 45.59
C HIS A 354 -27.88 -19.49 46.79
N ASN A 355 -26.59 -19.12 46.83
CA ASN A 355 -25.69 -19.42 47.93
C ASN A 355 -25.97 -18.57 49.18
N CYS A 356 -25.99 -19.18 50.36
CA CYS A 356 -26.37 -18.50 51.60
C CYS A 356 -25.29 -17.57 52.20
N ASN A 357 -24.13 -17.42 51.55
CA ASN A 357 -22.97 -16.72 52.11
C ASN A 357 -22.74 -15.29 51.57
N TRP A 358 -23.61 -14.74 50.72
CA TRP A 358 -23.48 -13.34 50.29
C TRP A 358 -23.67 -12.36 51.46
N ASP A 359 -22.81 -11.34 51.52
CA ASP A 359 -22.79 -10.34 52.57
C ASP A 359 -23.93 -9.32 52.40
N ALA A 360 -24.46 -8.81 53.51
CA ALA A 360 -25.53 -7.82 53.49
C ALA A 360 -25.05 -6.47 52.93
N ASP A 361 -25.74 -5.94 51.92
CA ASP A 361 -25.45 -4.64 51.30
C ASP A 361 -26.54 -3.59 51.64
N PRO A 362 -26.27 -2.63 52.54
CA PRO A 362 -27.20 -1.56 52.88
C PRO A 362 -27.51 -0.58 51.74
N SER A 363 -26.68 -0.49 50.69
CA SER A 363 -26.90 0.40 49.55
C SER A 363 -27.98 -0.14 48.61
N LEU A 364 -28.04 -1.46 48.43
CA LEU A 364 -29.05 -2.17 47.63
C LEU A 364 -30.28 -2.61 48.45
N ASN A 365 -30.29 -2.34 49.77
CA ASN A 365 -31.21 -2.91 50.76
C ASN A 365 -31.17 -4.44 50.85
N PHE A 366 -30.07 -5.06 50.45
CA PHE A 366 -29.90 -6.51 50.48
C PHE A 366 -29.60 -6.99 51.92
N PRO A 367 -30.39 -7.92 52.50
CA PRO A 367 -30.24 -8.34 53.89
C PRO A 367 -29.10 -9.34 54.14
N GLY A 368 -28.44 -9.84 53.10
CA GLY A 368 -27.48 -10.96 53.17
C GLY A 368 -28.18 -12.33 53.11
N GLY A 369 -27.48 -13.35 52.63
CA GLY A 369 -28.02 -14.69 52.34
C GLY A 369 -28.13 -14.98 50.85
N ALA A 370 -29.06 -15.84 50.43
CA ALA A 370 -29.28 -16.12 49.01
C ALA A 370 -29.92 -14.91 48.29
N ILE A 371 -29.42 -14.59 47.10
CA ILE A 371 -29.93 -13.53 46.21
C ILE A 371 -31.25 -13.96 45.57
N ASP A 372 -31.32 -15.21 45.08
CA ASP A 372 -32.55 -15.82 44.56
C ASP A 372 -32.90 -17.16 45.21
N ALA A 373 -34.02 -17.73 44.77
CA ALA A 373 -34.53 -19.05 45.17
C ALA A 373 -35.15 -19.77 43.96
N CYS A 374 -34.50 -19.67 42.81
CA CYS A 374 -34.89 -20.40 41.60
C CYS A 374 -34.46 -21.87 41.68
N SER A 375 -33.35 -22.13 42.34
CA SER A 375 -32.89 -23.45 42.81
C SER A 375 -33.01 -23.58 44.35
N ASP A 376 -32.84 -24.80 44.89
CA ASP A 376 -32.74 -25.01 46.34
C ASP A 376 -31.52 -24.28 46.91
N VAL A 377 -31.70 -23.46 47.95
CA VAL A 377 -30.62 -22.60 48.49
C VAL A 377 -29.44 -23.40 49.06
N GLU A 378 -28.23 -22.92 48.77
CA GLU A 378 -26.98 -23.54 49.18
C GLU A 378 -26.53 -23.07 50.56
N GLY A 379 -26.80 -23.90 51.58
CA GLY A 379 -26.34 -23.68 52.94
C GLY A 379 -27.49 -23.54 53.95
N ASN A 380 -27.33 -22.64 54.93
CA ASN A 380 -28.23 -22.53 56.08
C ASN A 380 -28.89 -21.14 56.19
N CYS A 381 -29.59 -20.71 55.15
CA CYS A 381 -30.41 -19.50 55.12
C CYS A 381 -31.88 -19.84 54.78
N ASN A 382 -32.78 -18.85 54.89
CA ASN A 382 -34.14 -19.00 54.36
C ASN A 382 -34.13 -18.54 52.90
N PRO A 383 -34.85 -19.22 51.98
CA PRO A 383 -34.97 -18.75 50.60
C PRO A 383 -35.68 -17.39 50.53
N PRO A 384 -35.23 -16.46 49.66
CA PRO A 384 -35.95 -15.23 49.36
C PRO A 384 -37.39 -15.46 48.86
N ASN A 385 -38.23 -14.41 48.94
CA ASN A 385 -39.62 -14.51 48.50
C ASN A 385 -39.72 -14.62 46.97
N ASN A 386 -40.54 -15.55 46.49
CA ASN A 386 -40.95 -15.69 45.10
C ASN A 386 -42.50 -15.58 45.01
N PRO A 387 -43.09 -14.68 44.20
CA PRO A 387 -42.43 -13.73 43.30
C PRO A 387 -41.65 -12.64 44.06
N PRO A 388 -40.61 -12.06 43.43
CA PRO A 388 -39.80 -11.01 44.01
C PRO A 388 -40.64 -9.79 44.38
N ASN A 389 -40.39 -9.21 45.55
CA ASN A 389 -41.13 -8.06 46.05
C ASN A 389 -40.24 -6.86 46.43
N GLU A 390 -38.92 -7.01 46.42
CA GLU A 390 -37.94 -5.95 46.69
C GLU A 390 -37.05 -5.68 45.46
N SER A 391 -36.46 -4.50 45.37
CA SER A 391 -35.78 -4.04 44.14
C SER A 391 -34.55 -4.87 43.79
N TRP A 392 -33.84 -5.38 44.79
CA TRP A 392 -32.68 -6.28 44.63
C TRP A 392 -33.08 -7.71 44.22
N GLN A 393 -34.37 -8.04 44.22
CA GLN A 393 -34.86 -9.34 43.76
C GLN A 393 -35.44 -9.28 42.33
N GLN A 394 -35.49 -8.10 41.71
CA GLN A 394 -36.12 -7.94 40.38
C GLN A 394 -35.16 -8.25 39.23
N SER A 395 -33.86 -8.28 39.52
CA SER A 395 -32.74 -8.78 38.71
C SER A 395 -32.63 -10.32 38.75
N ILE A 396 -33.75 -11.00 38.52
CA ILE A 396 -33.86 -12.47 38.41
C ILE A 396 -33.69 -12.83 36.93
N GLY A 397 -32.72 -13.70 36.60
CA GLY A 397 -32.35 -14.03 35.21
C GLY A 397 -30.95 -13.59 34.78
N THR A 398 -30.06 -13.30 35.73
CA THR A 398 -28.66 -12.89 35.50
C THR A 398 -27.75 -14.09 35.30
N ILE A 399 -26.60 -13.91 34.65
CA ILE A 399 -25.67 -14.99 34.27
C ILE A 399 -25.35 -15.98 35.41
N MET A 400 -25.07 -15.52 36.62
CA MET A 400 -24.77 -16.40 37.78
C MET A 400 -26.02 -17.06 38.43
N SER A 401 -27.20 -16.96 37.82
CA SER A 401 -28.48 -17.42 38.38
C SER A 401 -29.09 -18.60 37.62
N TYR A 402 -29.90 -19.40 38.31
CA TYR A 402 -30.68 -20.48 37.73
C TYR A 402 -32.14 -20.07 37.47
N CYS A 403 -32.39 -18.78 37.26
CA CYS A 403 -33.75 -18.25 37.08
C CYS A 403 -34.20 -18.21 35.62
N ASP A 404 -33.23 -18.27 34.71
CA ASP A 404 -33.34 -18.06 33.27
C ASP A 404 -34.31 -19.06 32.61
N PHE A 405 -34.39 -20.28 33.15
CA PHE A 405 -35.19 -21.42 32.66
C PHE A 405 -36.72 -21.23 32.60
N ASN A 406 -37.27 -20.07 32.98
CA ASN A 406 -38.71 -19.79 32.90
C ASN A 406 -39.08 -18.42 32.29
N ILE A 407 -38.11 -17.52 32.05
CA ILE A 407 -38.38 -16.10 31.73
C ILE A 407 -37.52 -15.58 30.55
N GLY A 408 -36.41 -16.24 30.20
CA GLY A 408 -35.46 -15.77 29.19
C GLY A 408 -34.09 -15.49 29.80
N ILE A 409 -33.16 -14.96 29.00
CA ILE A 409 -31.80 -14.61 29.43
C ILE A 409 -31.58 -13.10 29.34
N THR A 410 -30.88 -12.52 30.32
CA THR A 410 -30.59 -11.08 30.33
C THR A 410 -29.20 -10.74 29.82
N LEU A 411 -28.24 -11.68 29.90
CA LEU A 411 -26.80 -11.40 29.72
C LEU A 411 -26.31 -10.23 30.59
N GLU A 412 -26.86 -10.11 31.80
CA GLU A 412 -26.49 -9.14 32.83
C GLU A 412 -25.94 -9.88 34.06
N PHE A 413 -25.08 -9.23 34.84
CA PHE A 413 -24.70 -9.72 36.17
C PHE A 413 -25.60 -9.12 37.25
N HIS A 414 -25.64 -9.77 38.41
CA HIS A 414 -26.32 -9.20 39.56
C HIS A 414 -25.39 -8.17 40.22
N GLN A 415 -25.88 -6.98 40.56
CA GLN A 415 -25.05 -5.93 41.20
C GLN A 415 -24.32 -6.39 42.49
N ILE A 416 -24.87 -7.38 43.19
CA ILE A 416 -24.22 -8.04 44.34
C ILE A 416 -23.06 -8.96 43.90
N VAL A 417 -23.25 -9.72 42.82
CA VAL A 417 -22.23 -10.58 42.20
C VAL A 417 -21.06 -9.73 41.69
N GLU A 418 -21.35 -8.64 40.97
CA GLU A 418 -20.35 -7.66 40.53
C GLU A 418 -19.53 -7.13 41.73
N SER A 419 -20.22 -6.54 42.71
CA SER A 419 -19.57 -5.79 43.80
C SER A 419 -18.92 -6.65 44.89
N GLN A 420 -19.39 -7.87 45.12
CA GLN A 420 -18.89 -8.75 46.18
C GLN A 420 -18.03 -9.92 45.66
N ALA A 421 -18.12 -10.27 44.38
CA ALA A 421 -17.34 -11.37 43.80
C ALA A 421 -16.48 -10.94 42.60
N LEU A 422 -17.08 -10.53 41.47
CA LEU A 422 -16.33 -10.35 40.21
C LEU A 422 -15.32 -9.19 40.28
N ILE A 423 -15.75 -8.01 40.73
CA ILE A 423 -14.86 -6.84 40.88
C ILE A 423 -13.78 -7.11 41.94
N PRO A 424 -14.09 -7.66 43.14
CA PRO A 424 -13.06 -8.10 44.07
C PRO A 424 -12.14 -9.21 43.52
N GLY A 425 -12.65 -10.10 42.66
CA GLY A 425 -11.88 -11.17 42.02
C GLY A 425 -10.73 -10.60 41.18
N VAL A 426 -11.08 -9.74 40.23
CA VAL A 426 -10.13 -8.97 39.39
C VAL A 426 -9.14 -8.21 40.27
N ASN A 427 -9.61 -7.36 41.18
CA ASN A 427 -8.74 -6.52 42.03
C ASN A 427 -7.81 -7.29 42.99
N ASN A 428 -8.01 -8.59 43.20
CA ASN A 428 -7.13 -9.44 44.01
C ASN A 428 -6.26 -10.39 43.16
N ALA A 429 -6.48 -10.46 41.84
CA ALA A 429 -5.80 -11.35 40.91
C ALA A 429 -4.44 -10.77 40.48
N SER A 430 -3.38 -11.09 41.23
CA SER A 430 -2.04 -10.46 41.05
C SER A 430 -1.24 -10.89 39.82
N CYS A 431 -1.82 -11.68 38.91
CA CYS A 431 -1.24 -12.05 37.61
C CYS A 431 -1.73 -11.13 36.49
N LEU A 432 -2.94 -10.57 36.62
CA LEU A 432 -3.51 -9.71 35.59
C LEU A 432 -2.65 -8.45 35.49
N ASN A 433 -2.10 -8.23 34.29
CA ASN A 433 -1.35 -7.02 33.99
C ASN A 433 -2.25 -6.05 33.23
N THR A 434 -1.84 -4.79 33.15
CA THR A 434 -2.34 -3.93 32.07
C THR A 434 -2.03 -4.61 30.74
N CYS A 435 -3.03 -4.73 29.85
CA CYS A 435 -2.85 -5.32 28.53
C CYS A 435 -1.59 -4.74 27.85
N ASP A 436 -0.55 -5.56 27.70
CA ASP A 436 0.72 -5.12 27.08
C ASP A 436 0.43 -4.79 25.62
N ASP A 437 0.61 -3.51 25.30
CA ASP A 437 0.26 -2.87 24.04
C ASP A 437 -1.15 -3.21 23.51
N LEU A 438 -2.13 -2.50 24.08
CA LEU A 438 -3.12 -1.80 23.25
C LEU A 438 -2.41 -0.76 22.34
N GLU A 439 -1.53 -1.22 21.45
CA GLU A 439 -1.79 -0.90 20.05
C GLU A 439 -3.19 -1.48 19.80
N SER A 440 -4.19 -0.60 19.75
CA SER A 440 -5.45 -0.94 19.12
C SER A 440 -5.13 -1.61 17.78
N SER A 441 -5.81 -2.70 17.39
CA SER A 441 -5.53 -3.37 16.10
C SER A 441 -5.72 -2.47 14.85
N CYS A 442 -6.14 -1.23 15.08
CA CYS A 442 -5.74 -0.04 14.33
C CYS A 442 -4.30 0.43 14.60
N GLY A 443 -3.32 -0.30 14.08
CA GLY A 443 -1.93 0.18 14.00
C GLY A 443 -1.87 1.51 13.23
N ASN A 444 -1.54 2.60 13.93
CA ASN A 444 -1.53 3.97 13.43
C ASN A 444 -2.65 4.28 12.42
N SER A 445 -3.92 4.18 12.82
CA SER A 445 -5.04 4.67 12.00
C SER A 445 -5.04 6.19 11.93
N ILE A 446 -4.21 6.71 11.04
CA ILE A 446 -4.05 8.13 10.76
C ILE A 446 -5.12 8.47 9.72
N TYR A 447 -6.18 9.12 10.21
CA TYR A 447 -7.24 9.65 9.36
C TYR A 447 -6.73 10.86 8.57
N GLY A 448 -7.03 10.86 7.28
CA GLY A 448 -6.72 11.95 6.37
C GLY A 448 -6.88 11.49 4.92
N CYS A 449 -6.70 12.38 3.96
CA CYS A 449 -6.82 11.98 2.57
C CYS A 449 -5.68 11.01 2.19
N THR A 450 -6.04 9.80 1.76
CA THR A 450 -5.10 8.77 1.27
C THR A 450 -4.85 8.88 -0.24
N ASP A 451 -5.58 9.74 -0.95
CA ASP A 451 -5.41 9.96 -2.38
C ASP A 451 -4.21 10.89 -2.64
N SER A 452 -3.18 10.35 -3.30
CA SER A 452 -1.93 11.06 -3.61
C SER A 452 -2.10 12.24 -4.57
N ILE A 453 -3.26 12.37 -5.22
CA ILE A 453 -3.61 13.54 -6.06
C ILE A 453 -4.47 14.59 -5.33
N ALA A 454 -4.57 14.57 -4.00
CA ALA A 454 -5.22 15.63 -3.22
C ALA A 454 -4.22 16.63 -2.59
N GLU A 455 -4.62 17.90 -2.47
CA GLU A 455 -3.83 18.95 -1.81
C GLU A 455 -3.57 18.69 -0.32
N ASN A 456 -4.49 17.96 0.32
CA ASN A 456 -4.37 17.52 1.71
C ASN A 456 -4.06 16.01 1.81
N PHE A 457 -3.45 15.43 0.78
CA PHE A 457 -2.86 14.10 0.86
C PHE A 457 -1.96 14.01 2.09
N ASN A 458 -2.22 13.02 2.93
CA ASN A 458 -1.41 12.73 4.09
C ASN A 458 -0.65 11.41 3.84
N PRO A 459 0.68 11.43 3.61
CA PRO A 459 1.45 10.22 3.35
C PRO A 459 1.55 9.29 4.58
N GLU A 460 1.20 9.77 5.77
CA GLU A 460 1.07 8.94 6.96
C GLU A 460 -0.35 8.35 7.11
N ALA A 461 -1.34 8.84 6.34
CA ALA A 461 -2.71 8.34 6.43
C ALA A 461 -2.90 7.00 5.73
N ASN A 462 -3.55 6.08 6.44
CA ASN A 462 -3.93 4.75 5.96
C ASN A 462 -5.46 4.55 5.89
N ILE A 463 -6.25 5.54 6.31
CA ILE A 463 -7.72 5.53 6.23
C ILE A 463 -8.24 6.88 5.71
N ASP A 464 -8.94 6.85 4.56
CA ASP A 464 -9.59 8.03 3.99
C ASP A 464 -10.78 8.47 4.85
N ASP A 465 -10.69 9.70 5.36
CA ASP A 465 -11.74 10.35 6.15
C ASP A 465 -12.75 11.15 5.30
N ASN A 466 -12.66 11.03 3.96
CA ASN A 466 -13.41 11.78 2.96
C ASN A 466 -13.14 13.30 3.02
N THR A 467 -12.01 13.75 3.58
CA THR A 467 -11.63 15.17 3.58
C THR A 467 -10.84 15.60 2.36
N CYS A 468 -10.52 14.69 1.42
CA CYS A 468 -9.76 14.98 0.21
C CYS A 468 -10.21 16.25 -0.54
N GLN A 469 -9.28 17.18 -0.73
CA GLN A 469 -9.45 18.45 -1.43
C GLN A 469 -8.65 18.41 -2.73
N TYR A 470 -9.35 18.51 -3.84
CA TYR A 470 -8.75 18.53 -5.17
C TYR A 470 -8.81 19.94 -5.75
N ILE A 471 -7.76 20.35 -6.47
CA ILE A 471 -7.82 21.53 -7.32
C ILE A 471 -8.32 21.08 -8.68
N TYR A 472 -9.59 21.38 -8.94
CA TYR A 472 -10.25 21.13 -10.21
C TYR A 472 -9.71 22.07 -11.31
N GLY A 473 -9.36 21.49 -12.46
CA GLY A 473 -8.98 22.23 -13.67
C GLY A 473 -8.27 21.33 -14.68
N CYS A 474 -8.08 21.81 -15.90
CA CYS A 474 -7.45 21.01 -16.95
C CYS A 474 -6.01 20.61 -16.60
N MET A 475 -5.75 19.29 -16.60
CA MET A 475 -4.43 18.71 -16.30
C MET A 475 -3.58 18.43 -17.54
N SER A 476 -4.15 18.47 -18.75
CA SER A 476 -3.40 18.32 -20.01
C SER A 476 -2.44 19.50 -20.22
N PRO A 477 -1.10 19.29 -20.27
CA PRO A 477 -0.13 20.38 -20.43
C PRO A 477 -0.30 21.21 -21.71
N ASN A 478 -0.95 20.61 -22.72
CA ASN A 478 -1.11 21.17 -24.07
C ASN A 478 -2.48 21.84 -24.28
N ALA A 479 -3.26 22.07 -23.23
CA ALA A 479 -4.56 22.76 -23.29
C ALA A 479 -4.43 24.25 -22.93
N ASP A 480 -5.26 25.11 -23.53
CA ASP A 480 -5.15 26.57 -23.39
C ASP A 480 -5.42 27.08 -21.96
N ASN A 481 -6.19 26.30 -21.20
CA ASN A 481 -6.48 26.53 -19.80
C ASN A 481 -5.82 25.49 -18.88
N TYR A 482 -4.70 24.90 -19.31
CA TYR A 482 -3.86 24.07 -18.45
C TYR A 482 -3.58 24.79 -17.13
N ASN A 483 -3.88 24.11 -16.02
CA ASN A 483 -3.61 24.60 -14.69
C ASN A 483 -2.53 23.71 -14.07
N SER A 484 -1.31 24.23 -13.96
CA SER A 484 -0.18 23.51 -13.33
C SER A 484 -0.39 23.17 -11.86
N ASN A 485 -1.42 23.76 -11.23
CA ASN A 485 -1.83 23.46 -9.86
C ASN A 485 -3.10 22.59 -9.82
N ALA A 486 -3.67 22.17 -10.96
CA ALA A 486 -4.80 21.25 -10.95
C ALA A 486 -4.31 19.84 -10.58
N THR A 487 -5.01 19.24 -9.62
CA THR A 487 -4.72 17.89 -9.14
C THR A 487 -5.80 16.89 -9.58
N MET A 488 -6.91 17.38 -10.14
CA MET A 488 -7.97 16.56 -10.73
C MET A 488 -8.60 17.27 -11.94
N ASP A 489 -8.70 16.58 -13.08
CA ASP A 489 -9.35 17.09 -14.28
C ASP A 489 -10.88 17.17 -14.07
N ASP A 490 -11.44 18.35 -14.31
CA ASP A 490 -12.88 18.63 -14.25
C ASP A 490 -13.57 18.59 -15.62
N GLY A 491 -12.83 18.21 -16.66
CA GLY A 491 -13.29 18.23 -18.05
C GLY A 491 -13.44 19.64 -18.61
N SER A 492 -12.82 20.65 -17.97
CA SER A 492 -12.85 22.03 -18.46
C SER A 492 -11.84 22.32 -19.57
N CYS A 493 -11.00 21.35 -19.96
CA CYS A 493 -9.96 21.54 -20.98
C CYS A 493 -10.49 22.24 -22.25
N ILE A 494 -9.93 23.41 -22.54
CA ILE A 494 -10.16 24.20 -23.74
C ILE A 494 -9.01 23.88 -24.69
N CYS A 495 -9.36 23.56 -25.93
CA CYS A 495 -8.42 23.15 -26.98
C CYS A 495 -8.48 24.14 -28.14
N SER A 496 -7.33 24.70 -28.50
CA SER A 496 -7.13 25.55 -29.67
C SER A 496 -7.27 24.77 -30.98
N GLY A 497 -6.66 23.58 -31.03
CA GLY A 497 -6.79 22.62 -32.13
C GLY A 497 -6.99 21.20 -31.62
N SER A 498 -7.82 20.43 -32.32
CA SER A 498 -8.00 18.99 -32.09
C SER A 498 -7.52 18.22 -33.31
N ILE A 499 -6.49 17.39 -33.13
CA ILE A 499 -5.96 16.53 -34.19
C ILE A 499 -6.30 15.06 -33.95
N ASP A 500 -6.57 14.32 -35.02
CA ASP A 500 -6.74 12.86 -35.00
C ASP A 500 -5.56 12.19 -35.71
N LEU A 501 -4.75 11.45 -34.97
CA LEU A 501 -3.68 10.59 -35.48
C LEU A 501 -4.26 9.22 -35.86
N TYR A 502 -3.91 8.74 -37.04
CA TYR A 502 -4.20 7.40 -37.51
C TYR A 502 -2.92 6.74 -38.05
N ILE A 503 -2.61 5.53 -37.59
CA ILE A 503 -1.53 4.69 -38.13
C ILE A 503 -2.07 3.28 -38.34
N ALA A 504 -2.04 2.81 -39.59
CA ALA A 504 -2.19 1.42 -39.96
C ALA A 504 -0.82 0.86 -40.32
N THR A 505 -0.29 -0.03 -39.48
CA THR A 505 0.98 -0.72 -39.74
C THR A 505 0.77 -1.88 -40.71
N ASP A 506 1.86 -2.41 -41.23
CA ASP A 506 1.83 -3.58 -42.11
C ASP A 506 1.99 -4.89 -41.33
N TYR A 507 2.32 -6.00 -42.00
CA TYR A 507 2.44 -7.29 -41.30
C TYR A 507 3.54 -7.35 -40.23
N TYR A 508 4.55 -6.48 -40.27
CA TYR A 508 5.69 -6.49 -39.35
C TYR A 508 5.62 -5.39 -38.29
N SER A 509 4.41 -5.01 -37.85
CA SER A 509 4.12 -3.97 -36.83
C SER A 509 5.14 -3.85 -35.68
N ASN A 510 5.72 -4.97 -35.24
CA ASN A 510 6.76 -5.07 -34.22
C ASN A 510 8.07 -4.27 -34.50
N GLU A 511 8.32 -3.81 -35.74
CA GLU A 511 9.50 -3.01 -36.08
C GLU A 511 9.22 -1.50 -36.16
N VAL A 512 7.95 -1.12 -36.08
CA VAL A 512 7.46 0.26 -36.18
C VAL A 512 7.43 0.91 -34.81
N SER A 513 7.93 2.15 -34.73
CA SER A 513 7.72 3.03 -33.58
C SER A 513 7.51 4.46 -34.05
N TRP A 514 6.94 5.33 -33.20
CA TRP A 514 6.64 6.72 -33.56
C TRP A 514 6.62 7.62 -32.32
N GLU A 515 6.76 8.92 -32.54
CA GLU A 515 6.70 9.98 -31.52
C GLU A 515 6.08 11.26 -32.12
N LEU A 516 5.37 12.00 -31.27
CA LEU A 516 4.86 13.34 -31.56
C LEU A 516 5.55 14.34 -30.63
N ILE A 517 6.09 15.43 -31.15
CA ILE A 517 6.97 16.37 -30.44
C ILE A 517 6.43 17.80 -30.58
N ASP A 518 6.57 18.63 -29.53
CA ASP A 518 6.29 20.07 -29.56
C ASP A 518 7.48 20.92 -30.07
N ASP A 519 7.23 22.22 -30.30
CA ASP A 519 8.24 23.22 -30.67
C ASP A 519 9.44 23.35 -29.70
N ASN A 520 9.31 22.90 -28.45
CA ASN A 520 10.37 22.92 -27.45
C ASN A 520 11.23 21.64 -27.47
N GLY A 521 10.88 20.65 -28.30
CA GLY A 521 11.53 19.35 -28.37
C GLY A 521 11.04 18.35 -27.32
N LEU A 522 9.89 18.58 -26.70
CA LEU A 522 9.25 17.67 -25.75
C LEU A 522 8.39 16.64 -26.49
N VAL A 523 8.62 15.35 -26.24
CA VAL A 523 7.76 14.27 -26.74
C VAL A 523 6.43 14.31 -25.99
N ILE A 524 5.35 14.55 -26.73
CA ILE A 524 3.96 14.60 -26.27
C ILE A 524 3.39 13.20 -26.07
N ASP A 525 3.65 12.30 -27.04
CA ASP A 525 3.21 10.91 -27.03
C ASP A 525 4.07 10.08 -27.99
N GLY A 526 4.05 8.75 -27.86
CA GLY A 526 4.76 7.84 -28.74
C GLY A 526 4.40 6.37 -28.52
N GLY A 527 4.71 5.51 -29.50
CA GLY A 527 4.34 4.09 -29.47
C GLY A 527 5.34 3.19 -30.18
N GLY A 528 5.31 1.89 -29.85
CA GLY A 528 6.19 0.86 -30.41
C GLY A 528 6.00 -0.51 -29.75
N ASN A 529 6.86 -1.48 -30.10
CA ASN A 529 6.84 -2.87 -29.59
C ASN A 529 5.52 -3.63 -29.83
N TYR A 530 4.87 -3.37 -30.97
CA TYR A 530 3.61 -4.01 -31.35
C TYR A 530 3.74 -5.52 -31.61
N PHE A 531 2.64 -6.27 -31.52
CA PHE A 531 2.63 -7.67 -31.95
C PHE A 531 2.60 -7.77 -33.48
N GLN A 532 3.24 -8.81 -34.02
CA GLN A 532 3.31 -9.01 -35.47
C GLN A 532 1.94 -9.40 -36.04
N GLY A 533 1.29 -8.52 -36.81
CA GLY A 533 -0.01 -8.83 -37.38
C GLY A 533 -0.80 -7.73 -38.09
N GLY A 534 -0.32 -6.47 -38.14
CA GLY A 534 -1.03 -5.35 -38.75
C GLY A 534 -1.93 -4.60 -37.75
N GLU A 535 -1.30 -3.88 -36.84
CA GLU A 535 -1.97 -3.01 -35.85
C GLU A 535 -2.60 -1.76 -36.47
N LEU A 536 -3.72 -1.35 -35.85
CA LEU A 536 -4.42 -0.09 -36.12
C LEU A 536 -4.39 0.79 -34.86
N ILE A 537 -3.70 1.92 -34.96
CA ILE A 537 -3.56 2.92 -33.89
C ILE A 537 -4.42 4.13 -34.29
N PHE A 538 -5.25 4.59 -33.35
CA PHE A 538 -6.06 5.80 -33.50
C PHE A 538 -6.09 6.55 -32.17
N SER A 539 -5.66 7.81 -32.19
CA SER A 539 -5.56 8.68 -31.01
C SER A 539 -5.97 10.10 -31.38
N SER A 540 -6.66 10.79 -30.47
CA SER A 540 -7.12 12.17 -30.67
C SER A 540 -6.44 13.06 -29.62
N TYR A 541 -5.78 14.13 -30.07
CA TYR A 541 -5.01 15.03 -29.22
C TYR A 541 -5.61 16.44 -29.20
N CYS A 542 -5.75 16.98 -27.99
CA CYS A 542 -5.98 18.39 -27.72
C CYS A 542 -4.61 19.08 -27.69
N LEU A 543 -4.37 19.99 -28.63
CA LEU A 543 -3.12 20.73 -28.75
C LEU A 543 -3.37 22.24 -28.78
N ALA A 544 -2.39 23.00 -28.29
CA ALA A 544 -2.38 24.45 -28.31
C ALA A 544 -2.04 24.96 -29.73
N GLU A 545 -2.14 26.27 -29.91
CA GLU A 545 -1.54 26.94 -31.08
C GLU A 545 0.00 26.85 -31.02
N GLY A 546 0.61 26.44 -32.14
CA GLY A 546 2.05 26.15 -32.21
C GLY A 546 2.39 25.16 -33.33
N CYS A 547 3.69 24.92 -33.53
CA CYS A 547 4.18 23.90 -34.45
C CYS A 547 4.60 22.62 -33.68
N TYR A 548 4.56 21.51 -34.42
CA TYR A 548 4.67 20.15 -33.93
C TYR A 548 5.39 19.28 -34.97
N GLN A 549 6.08 18.23 -34.51
CA GLN A 549 6.81 17.31 -35.35
C GLN A 549 6.37 15.86 -35.07
N PHE A 550 5.92 15.15 -36.09
CA PHE A 550 5.58 13.73 -36.02
C PHE A 550 6.66 12.88 -36.72
N ASN A 551 7.30 12.02 -35.94
CA ASN A 551 8.32 11.09 -36.43
C ASN A 551 7.77 9.66 -36.39
N ILE A 552 8.02 8.90 -37.44
CA ILE A 552 7.78 7.45 -37.49
C ILE A 552 9.05 6.73 -37.95
N TYR A 553 9.36 5.64 -37.28
CA TYR A 553 10.59 4.86 -37.41
C TYR A 553 10.28 3.42 -37.79
N ASP A 554 11.18 2.85 -38.57
CA ASP A 554 11.22 1.42 -38.89
C ASP A 554 12.65 0.89 -38.65
N SER A 555 12.74 -0.24 -37.95
CA SER A 555 14.00 -0.87 -37.57
C SER A 555 14.70 -1.64 -38.71
N TRP A 556 14.00 -2.00 -39.80
CA TRP A 556 14.52 -2.84 -40.89
C TRP A 556 14.90 -2.02 -42.15
N GLY A 557 14.34 -0.83 -42.30
CA GLY A 557 14.70 0.16 -43.32
C GLY A 557 13.93 0.02 -44.64
N ASP A 558 12.73 -0.56 -44.61
CA ASP A 558 11.75 -0.63 -45.70
C ASP A 558 10.37 0.02 -45.37
N GLY A 559 10.27 0.74 -44.25
CA GLY A 559 9.12 1.56 -43.87
C GLY A 559 7.92 0.74 -43.41
N LEU A 560 6.79 0.84 -44.13
CA LEU A 560 5.58 0.04 -43.95
C LEU A 560 5.33 -0.89 -45.16
N SER A 561 6.40 -1.32 -45.84
CA SER A 561 6.36 -1.98 -47.15
C SER A 561 6.68 -3.49 -47.15
N SER A 562 5.84 -4.31 -46.53
CA SER A 562 5.98 -5.78 -46.60
C SER A 562 5.41 -6.47 -47.84
N ASN A 563 5.96 -7.66 -48.11
CA ASN A 563 5.49 -8.59 -49.14
C ASN A 563 4.26 -9.43 -48.71
N ASN A 564 3.81 -9.28 -47.45
CA ASN A 564 2.70 -10.01 -46.85
C ASN A 564 1.65 -8.99 -46.39
N THR A 565 0.40 -9.14 -46.82
CA THR A 565 -0.69 -8.24 -46.38
C THR A 565 -1.36 -8.78 -45.11
N ALA A 566 -1.32 -8.02 -44.02
CA ALA A 566 -2.08 -8.29 -42.80
C ALA A 566 -3.61 -8.26 -42.99
N GLY A 567 -4.09 -7.57 -44.04
CA GLY A 567 -5.52 -7.39 -44.34
C GLY A 567 -5.96 -5.93 -44.34
N ASN A 568 -5.16 -5.07 -43.71
CA ASN A 568 -5.25 -3.61 -43.79
C ASN A 568 -4.29 -3.08 -44.88
N ASP A 569 -4.63 -1.97 -45.54
CA ASP A 569 -3.70 -1.22 -46.40
C ASP A 569 -2.85 -0.31 -45.48
N PRO A 570 -1.51 -0.47 -45.40
CA PRO A 570 -0.68 0.31 -44.48
C PRO A 570 -0.65 1.79 -44.86
N ASN A 571 -0.80 2.68 -43.87
CA ASN A 571 -0.89 4.13 -44.07
C ASN A 571 -0.80 4.87 -42.72
N TYR A 572 -0.24 6.08 -42.70
CA TYR A 572 -0.40 7.00 -41.56
C TYR A 572 -0.84 8.39 -42.01
N TYR A 573 -1.59 9.08 -41.15
CA TYR A 573 -1.97 10.46 -41.33
C TYR A 573 -2.40 11.11 -40.02
N ILE A 574 -2.31 12.44 -39.96
CA ILE A 574 -2.90 13.28 -38.92
C ILE A 574 -3.93 14.19 -39.59
N TYR A 575 -5.13 14.25 -39.03
CA TYR A 575 -6.23 15.11 -39.49
C TYR A 575 -6.44 16.27 -38.51
N HIS A 576 -6.87 17.44 -39.00
CA HIS A 576 -7.26 18.59 -38.16
C HIS A 576 -8.62 19.14 -38.63
N ASP A 577 -9.57 19.33 -37.70
CA ASP A 577 -10.93 19.74 -38.04
C ASP A 577 -11.04 21.20 -38.53
N ASN A 578 -10.03 22.04 -38.25
CA ASN A 578 -10.07 23.50 -38.42
C ASN A 578 -9.01 24.06 -39.40
N ALA A 579 -8.72 23.37 -40.51
CA ALA A 579 -7.75 23.82 -41.51
C ALA A 579 -8.27 24.98 -42.41
N SER A 580 -8.02 26.22 -41.99
CA SER A 580 -7.93 27.37 -42.91
C SER A 580 -6.51 27.45 -43.49
N CYS A 581 -6.42 27.59 -44.82
CA CYS A 581 -5.25 28.06 -45.57
C CYS A 581 -3.94 27.24 -45.50
N VAL A 582 -3.76 26.31 -46.46
CA VAL A 582 -2.43 25.87 -46.94
C VAL A 582 -2.43 25.90 -48.48
N ASP A 583 -1.39 26.50 -49.08
CA ASP A 583 -1.15 26.64 -50.54
C ASP A 583 -2.35 27.11 -51.40
N GLY A 584 -2.99 28.22 -50.99
CA GLY A 584 -3.79 29.06 -51.90
C GLY A 584 -5.01 28.40 -52.58
N SER A 585 -5.56 27.30 -52.05
CA SER A 585 -6.79 26.68 -52.57
C SER A 585 -7.61 25.94 -51.52
N VAL A 586 -8.83 26.41 -51.29
CA VAL A 586 -9.79 25.87 -50.31
C VAL A 586 -10.30 24.48 -50.71
N ILE A 587 -10.04 23.48 -49.85
CA ILE A 587 -10.68 22.14 -49.87
C ILE A 587 -11.05 21.78 -48.42
N PRO A 588 -12.28 21.31 -48.13
CA PRO A 588 -12.65 20.91 -46.76
C PRO A 588 -12.05 19.55 -46.38
N GLY A 589 -11.33 19.49 -45.26
CA GLY A 589 -10.85 18.28 -44.60
C GLY A 589 -9.50 17.78 -45.10
N ASN A 590 -8.42 18.54 -44.87
CA ASN A 590 -7.06 18.13 -45.21
C ASN A 590 -6.35 17.44 -44.05
N TYR A 591 -5.55 16.43 -44.39
CA TYR A 591 -4.53 15.87 -43.51
C TYR A 591 -3.41 16.90 -43.30
N VAL A 592 -2.96 17.12 -42.07
CA VAL A 592 -1.80 17.98 -41.74
C VAL A 592 -0.48 17.21 -41.84
N VAL A 593 -0.53 15.88 -41.65
CA VAL A 593 0.53 14.93 -41.99
C VAL A 593 -0.10 13.80 -42.79
N GLN A 594 0.53 13.34 -43.86
CA GLN A 594 0.09 12.18 -44.63
C GLN A 594 1.31 11.41 -45.16
N MET A 595 1.25 10.07 -45.12
CA MET A 595 2.29 9.22 -45.68
C MET A 595 2.49 9.45 -47.19
N ASP A 596 3.61 10.08 -47.56
CA ASP A 596 4.02 10.33 -48.95
C ASP A 596 4.49 9.06 -49.68
N ASN A 597 5.14 8.15 -48.97
CA ASN A 597 5.66 6.89 -49.50
C ASN A 597 5.57 5.78 -48.44
N ILE A 598 5.17 4.60 -48.87
CA ILE A 598 5.05 3.40 -48.01
C ILE A 598 6.43 2.82 -47.64
N ASP A 599 7.44 3.01 -48.50
CA ASP A 599 8.85 2.69 -48.25
C ASP A 599 9.60 4.00 -47.96
N PHE A 600 9.58 4.45 -46.70
CA PHE A 600 10.29 5.66 -46.26
C PHE A 600 11.70 5.38 -45.74
N GLY A 601 12.17 4.14 -45.79
CA GLY A 601 13.41 3.72 -45.11
C GLY A 601 13.21 3.64 -43.60
N SER A 602 14.25 3.92 -42.83
CA SER A 602 14.24 3.75 -41.36
C SER A 602 13.55 4.86 -40.57
N GLU A 603 13.28 6.03 -41.18
CA GLU A 603 12.64 7.17 -40.51
C GLU A 603 11.87 8.05 -41.50
N SER A 604 10.77 8.65 -41.03
CA SER A 604 10.04 9.72 -41.70
C SER A 604 9.66 10.78 -40.68
N ILE A 605 10.01 12.04 -40.99
CA ILE A 605 9.88 13.21 -40.11
C ILE A 605 8.94 14.20 -40.78
N ASN A 606 7.90 14.65 -40.06
CA ASN A 606 6.81 15.46 -40.59
C ASN A 606 6.50 16.64 -39.65
N GLU A 607 6.91 17.84 -40.03
CA GLU A 607 6.59 19.09 -39.31
C GLU A 607 5.23 19.65 -39.77
N PHE A 608 4.38 20.07 -38.83
CA PHE A 608 3.09 20.72 -39.10
C PHE A 608 2.78 21.77 -38.01
N CYS A 609 1.90 22.73 -38.31
CA CYS A 609 1.52 23.78 -37.36
C CYS A 609 0.00 23.87 -37.21
N LEU A 610 -0.45 24.17 -36.00
CA LEU A 610 -1.82 24.52 -35.67
C LEU A 610 -1.88 26.03 -35.43
N ILE A 611 -2.67 26.73 -36.24
CA ILE A 611 -2.86 28.19 -36.21
C ILE A 611 -4.36 28.46 -36.11
N ILE A 612 -4.79 29.38 -35.24
CA ILE A 612 -6.20 29.74 -35.06
C ILE A 612 -6.51 31.10 -35.69
N CYS A 613 -6.74 31.14 -37.00
CA CYS A 613 -7.27 32.33 -37.66
C CYS A 613 -8.75 32.14 -38.06
N ASP A 614 -9.63 32.95 -37.45
CA ASP A 614 -11.03 33.13 -37.90
C ASP A 614 -11.10 33.73 -39.33
N SER A 615 -10.04 34.46 -39.72
CA SER A 615 -9.75 34.92 -41.09
C SER A 615 -8.27 35.30 -41.20
N ASP A 616 -7.61 34.77 -42.23
CA ASP A 616 -6.27 35.17 -42.71
C ASP A 616 -6.40 35.24 -44.24
N ASN A 617 -6.43 36.46 -44.78
CA ASN A 617 -6.79 36.72 -46.17
C ASN A 617 -5.63 36.56 -47.17
N ASP A 618 -4.37 36.71 -46.74
CA ASP A 618 -3.21 36.65 -47.63
C ASP A 618 -2.18 35.54 -47.31
N CYS A 619 -2.40 34.85 -46.19
CA CYS A 619 -1.74 33.62 -45.77
C CYS A 619 -0.26 33.80 -45.39
N ASP A 620 0.09 34.93 -44.77
CA ASP A 620 1.45 35.22 -44.29
C ASP A 620 1.76 34.64 -42.89
N GLY A 621 0.74 34.16 -42.18
CA GLY A 621 0.84 33.57 -40.83
C GLY A 621 0.42 34.50 -39.70
N ILE A 622 -0.20 35.65 -40.00
CA ILE A 622 -0.71 36.61 -39.02
C ILE A 622 -2.21 36.84 -39.31
N CYS A 623 -3.08 36.59 -38.32
CA CYS A 623 -4.53 36.68 -38.53
C CYS A 623 -4.99 38.13 -38.77
N ASP A 624 -6.04 38.32 -39.60
CA ASP A 624 -6.61 39.62 -40.02
C ASP A 624 -6.91 40.60 -38.86
N GLU A 625 -7.12 40.11 -37.63
CA GLU A 625 -7.45 40.94 -36.46
C GLU A 625 -6.23 41.38 -35.63
N ASP A 626 -5.09 40.73 -35.81
CA ASP A 626 -3.79 41.06 -35.20
C ASP A 626 -2.84 41.77 -36.18
N GLU A 627 -3.28 42.03 -37.42
CA GLU A 627 -2.56 42.84 -38.39
C GLU A 627 -2.31 44.28 -37.90
N ILE A 628 -1.05 44.60 -37.59
CA ILE A 628 -0.64 45.96 -37.23
C ILE A 628 -0.12 46.66 -38.49
N SER A 629 -1.02 47.34 -39.19
CA SER A 629 -0.69 48.22 -40.32
C SER A 629 0.34 49.31 -39.96
N GLY A 630 1.55 49.27 -40.54
CA GLY A 630 2.60 50.27 -40.34
C GLY A 630 3.83 50.04 -41.24
N CYS A 631 4.83 50.92 -41.18
CA CYS A 631 6.04 50.73 -41.99
C CYS A 631 6.87 49.53 -41.49
N THR A 632 7.08 48.53 -42.36
CA THR A 632 7.81 47.29 -42.04
C THR A 632 9.30 47.34 -42.42
N ASP A 633 9.74 48.34 -43.19
CA ASP A 633 11.15 48.50 -43.61
C ASP A 633 11.96 49.32 -42.58
N SER A 634 12.91 48.65 -41.92
CA SER A 634 13.80 49.23 -40.89
C SER A 634 14.72 50.35 -41.37
N ASN A 635 14.80 50.61 -42.68
CA ASN A 635 15.56 51.72 -43.25
C ASN A 635 14.81 53.08 -43.21
N TYR A 636 13.60 53.15 -42.65
CA TYR A 636 12.77 54.37 -42.59
C TYR A 636 12.47 54.80 -41.16
N PHE A 637 12.35 56.11 -40.90
CA PHE A 637 12.03 56.63 -39.56
C PHE A 637 10.65 56.20 -39.04
N GLU A 638 9.71 55.96 -39.95
CA GLU A 638 8.38 55.50 -39.59
C GLU A 638 8.33 54.00 -39.29
N TYR A 639 9.46 53.28 -39.39
CA TYR A 639 9.56 51.85 -39.07
C TYR A 639 8.97 51.55 -37.69
N ASN A 640 8.05 50.60 -37.68
CA ASN A 640 7.48 50.06 -36.47
C ASN A 640 7.86 48.58 -36.39
N ALA A 641 8.68 48.21 -35.41
CA ALA A 641 9.08 46.83 -35.18
C ALA A 641 7.91 45.90 -34.80
N SER A 642 6.74 46.47 -34.48
CA SER A 642 5.49 45.74 -34.27
C SER A 642 4.53 45.82 -35.46
N ALA A 643 4.90 46.41 -36.60
CA ALA A 643 4.06 46.40 -37.80
C ALA A 643 4.23 45.10 -38.57
N THR A 644 3.12 44.54 -39.01
CA THR A 644 3.05 43.26 -39.75
C THR A 644 2.76 43.49 -41.23
N GLU A 645 1.86 44.42 -41.58
CA GLU A 645 1.57 44.80 -42.97
C GLU A 645 1.99 46.25 -43.31
N ASP A 646 2.63 46.45 -44.48
CA ASP A 646 3.02 47.78 -44.98
C ASP A 646 1.83 48.58 -45.55
N ASN A 647 1.30 49.47 -44.72
CA ASN A 647 0.25 50.42 -45.12
C ASN A 647 0.75 51.62 -45.94
N GLY A 648 2.00 51.62 -46.40
CA GLY A 648 2.63 52.67 -47.21
C GLY A 648 3.04 53.90 -46.39
N THR A 649 3.28 53.75 -45.09
CA THR A 649 3.75 54.85 -44.21
C THR A 649 5.27 55.02 -44.17
N CYS A 650 6.04 54.14 -44.80
CA CYS A 650 7.48 54.32 -45.03
C CYS A 650 7.73 55.52 -45.97
N LEU A 651 7.96 56.71 -45.40
CA LEU A 651 8.06 57.96 -46.17
C LEU A 651 9.43 58.64 -46.04
N THR A 652 10.08 58.53 -44.89
CA THR A 652 11.35 59.21 -44.60
C THR A 652 12.47 58.19 -44.43
N LEU A 653 13.16 57.89 -45.54
CA LEU A 653 14.35 57.03 -45.54
C LEU A 653 15.44 57.62 -44.63
N ILE A 654 16.04 56.78 -43.78
CA ILE A 654 17.14 57.16 -42.90
C ILE A 654 18.41 57.34 -43.76
N ILE A 655 19.02 58.52 -43.63
CA ILE A 655 20.29 58.88 -44.26
C ILE A 655 21.22 59.33 -43.13
N GLU A 656 22.11 58.45 -42.72
CA GLU A 656 23.05 58.69 -41.63
C GLU A 656 24.19 59.65 -42.03
N GLY A 657 24.58 60.54 -41.13
CA GLY A 657 25.72 61.44 -41.28
C GLY A 657 25.59 62.66 -40.37
N CYS A 658 26.65 63.46 -40.25
CA CYS A 658 26.66 64.59 -39.32
C CYS A 658 25.55 65.61 -39.63
N THR A 659 24.63 65.82 -38.68
CA THR A 659 23.47 66.73 -38.84
C THR A 659 23.68 68.12 -38.24
N ASP A 660 24.79 68.35 -37.51
CA ASP A 660 25.08 69.68 -36.95
C ASP A 660 25.74 70.61 -37.97
N SER A 661 25.01 71.65 -38.36
CA SER A 661 25.44 72.74 -39.24
C SER A 661 26.71 73.52 -38.83
N ILE A 662 27.24 73.33 -37.61
CA ILE A 662 28.52 73.92 -37.18
C ILE A 662 29.72 72.95 -37.23
N ALA A 663 29.52 71.69 -37.62
CA ALA A 663 30.59 70.74 -37.87
C ALA A 663 31.19 70.93 -39.28
N CYS A 664 32.47 70.57 -39.44
CA CYS A 664 33.23 70.72 -40.68
C CYS A 664 32.86 69.70 -41.76
N ASN A 665 32.24 68.58 -41.38
CA ASN A 665 31.74 67.52 -42.25
C ASN A 665 30.21 67.40 -42.24
N TYR A 666 29.49 68.47 -41.87
CA TYR A 666 28.03 68.55 -41.96
C TYR A 666 27.52 68.15 -43.36
N ASP A 667 26.58 67.21 -43.41
CA ASP A 667 25.86 66.82 -44.62
C ASP A 667 24.41 67.32 -44.55
N SER A 668 23.97 68.06 -45.57
CA SER A 668 22.62 68.61 -45.64
C SER A 668 21.56 67.62 -46.12
N GLU A 669 21.96 66.46 -46.63
CA GLU A 669 21.05 65.37 -47.04
C GLU A 669 20.90 64.31 -45.93
N SER A 670 21.78 64.29 -44.93
CA SER A 670 21.65 63.45 -43.74
C SER A 670 20.54 63.94 -42.81
N ASN A 671 19.79 63.00 -42.26
CA ASN A 671 18.63 63.27 -41.41
C ASN A 671 18.68 62.53 -40.05
N LEU A 672 19.65 61.62 -39.87
CA LEU A 672 20.00 60.99 -38.60
C LEU A 672 21.49 61.20 -38.32
N ASP A 673 21.82 61.72 -37.14
CA ASP A 673 23.21 61.83 -36.72
C ASP A 673 23.77 60.47 -36.31
N ASN A 674 24.99 60.18 -36.75
CA ASN A 674 25.70 58.93 -36.46
C ASN A 674 27.02 59.18 -35.70
N ASP A 675 27.07 60.26 -34.92
CA ASP A 675 28.21 60.73 -34.12
C ASP A 675 29.50 60.97 -34.95
N SER A 676 29.38 61.12 -36.28
CA SER A 676 30.52 61.37 -37.16
C SER A 676 30.94 62.84 -37.23
N CYS A 677 30.27 63.77 -36.54
CA CYS A 677 30.54 65.20 -36.61
C CYS A 677 31.96 65.59 -36.14
N GLU A 678 32.77 66.07 -37.08
CA GLU A 678 34.10 66.63 -36.84
C GLU A 678 34.02 68.15 -36.69
N TYR A 679 34.40 68.67 -35.52
CA TYR A 679 34.41 70.12 -35.22
C TYR A 679 35.82 70.71 -35.37
N PRO A 680 35.95 72.01 -35.69
CA PRO A 680 37.27 72.63 -35.78
C PRO A 680 37.90 72.77 -34.38
N PRO A 681 39.23 72.68 -34.24
CA PRO A 681 39.91 72.90 -32.97
C PRO A 681 39.61 74.29 -32.38
N ASN A 682 39.66 74.41 -31.04
CA ASN A 682 39.43 75.68 -30.35
C ASN A 682 40.32 76.80 -30.92
N ASN A 683 39.71 77.96 -31.17
CA ASN A 683 40.30 79.14 -31.83
C ASN A 683 40.62 79.00 -33.34
N PHE A 684 40.19 77.93 -34.01
CA PHE A 684 40.28 77.78 -35.48
C PHE A 684 38.90 77.69 -36.13
N ASP A 685 38.82 77.99 -37.44
CA ASP A 685 37.67 77.65 -38.29
C ASP A 685 37.88 76.33 -39.06
N CYS A 686 36.83 75.83 -39.73
CA CYS A 686 36.87 74.56 -40.48
C CYS A 686 37.79 74.57 -41.71
N ASP A 687 38.26 75.73 -42.17
CA ASP A 687 39.29 75.85 -43.21
C ASP A 687 40.71 75.87 -42.60
N GLY A 688 40.83 75.74 -41.27
CA GLY A 688 42.09 75.73 -40.53
C GLY A 688 42.67 77.11 -40.23
N ASN A 689 41.88 78.19 -40.31
CA ASN A 689 42.36 79.55 -40.04
C ASN A 689 42.21 79.89 -38.54
N CYS A 690 43.30 80.42 -37.96
CA CYS A 690 43.31 80.92 -36.59
C CYS A 690 42.48 82.22 -36.43
N LEU A 691 41.71 82.31 -35.34
CA LEU A 691 40.82 83.42 -35.02
C LEU A 691 41.41 84.46 -34.05
N VAL A 692 42.50 84.15 -33.33
CA VAL A 692 43.23 85.08 -32.45
C VAL A 692 44.75 84.89 -32.56
N ASP A 693 45.39 85.73 -33.36
CA ASP A 693 46.84 85.87 -33.50
C ASP A 693 47.23 87.32 -33.15
N THR A 694 47.76 87.53 -31.95
CA THR A 694 48.08 88.85 -31.36
C THR A 694 49.51 89.26 -31.69
N ASN A 695 50.42 88.29 -31.82
CA ASN A 695 51.84 88.52 -32.11
C ASN A 695 52.12 88.62 -33.64
N ASN A 696 51.17 88.13 -34.45
CA ASN A 696 51.06 88.19 -35.90
C ASN A 696 52.06 87.30 -36.67
N ASP A 697 52.44 86.14 -36.10
CA ASP A 697 53.34 85.17 -36.73
C ASP A 697 52.65 84.03 -37.51
N GLY A 698 51.31 83.96 -37.46
CA GLY A 698 50.52 82.97 -38.17
C GLY A 698 50.19 81.70 -37.37
N VAL A 699 50.46 81.69 -36.06
CA VAL A 699 50.02 80.65 -35.11
C VAL A 699 49.04 81.28 -34.12
N CYS A 700 48.07 80.50 -33.61
CA CYS A 700 47.10 81.01 -32.63
C CYS A 700 47.73 81.10 -31.23
N ASP A 701 47.57 82.24 -30.56
CA ASP A 701 48.13 82.46 -29.23
C ASP A 701 47.32 81.72 -28.16
N ILE A 702 47.99 80.89 -27.34
CA ILE A 702 47.41 80.17 -26.20
C ILE A 702 48.24 80.54 -24.95
N PHE A 703 47.56 81.07 -23.93
CA PHE A 703 48.18 81.59 -22.71
C PHE A 703 48.10 80.56 -21.57
N GLY A 704 49.25 80.18 -21.02
CA GLY A 704 49.37 79.21 -19.92
C GLY A 704 50.83 79.04 -19.49
N CYS A 705 51.10 78.18 -18.49
CA CYS A 705 52.47 77.97 -18.03
C CYS A 705 53.25 77.09 -19.03
N THR A 706 54.31 77.61 -19.65
CA THR A 706 55.05 76.91 -20.73
C THR A 706 56.27 76.10 -20.24
N ASN A 707 56.38 75.80 -18.93
CA ASN A 707 57.52 75.04 -18.38
C ASN A 707 57.07 73.65 -17.91
N SER A 708 57.60 72.60 -18.56
CA SER A 708 57.25 71.18 -18.34
C SER A 708 57.44 70.66 -16.91
N ASP A 709 58.25 71.36 -16.10
CA ASP A 709 58.55 70.97 -14.72
C ASP A 709 57.54 71.55 -13.70
N ALA A 710 56.54 72.32 -14.16
CA ALA A 710 55.51 72.94 -13.34
C ALA A 710 54.24 72.07 -13.23
N CYS A 711 53.56 72.14 -12.09
CA CYS A 711 52.34 71.36 -11.79
C CYS A 711 51.11 71.78 -12.57
N ASN A 712 51.11 73.02 -13.06
CA ASN A 712 50.10 73.58 -13.95
C ASN A 712 50.68 73.87 -15.35
N PHE A 713 51.69 73.09 -15.77
CA PHE A 713 52.19 73.11 -17.14
C PHE A 713 51.05 72.84 -18.13
N ASP A 714 50.96 73.69 -19.15
CA ASP A 714 50.04 73.57 -20.26
C ASP A 714 50.86 73.35 -21.53
N GLU A 715 50.74 72.17 -22.14
CA GLU A 715 51.56 71.79 -23.30
C GLU A 715 51.12 72.48 -24.60
N ASP A 716 49.89 73.00 -24.66
CA ASP A 716 49.37 73.78 -25.79
C ASP A 716 49.68 75.28 -25.65
N ALA A 717 50.09 75.74 -24.46
CA ALA A 717 50.46 77.14 -24.23
C ALA A 717 51.76 77.53 -24.96
N ASN A 718 51.67 78.55 -25.82
CA ASN A 718 52.82 79.11 -26.54
C ASN A 718 53.26 80.49 -26.03
N ILE A 719 52.50 81.10 -25.10
CA ILE A 719 52.88 82.32 -24.39
C ILE A 719 52.71 82.14 -22.87
N ASP A 720 53.82 82.28 -22.14
CA ASP A 720 53.86 82.19 -20.67
C ASP A 720 53.12 83.35 -20.00
N ASP A 721 52.08 83.02 -19.22
CA ASP A 721 51.29 83.98 -18.45
C ASP A 721 51.93 84.35 -17.08
N SER A 722 53.06 83.71 -16.74
CA SER A 722 53.84 83.84 -15.50
C SER A 722 53.18 83.29 -14.23
N ASN A 723 52.19 82.38 -14.33
CA ASN A 723 51.52 81.75 -13.18
C ASN A 723 51.95 80.30 -12.89
N CYS A 724 53.15 79.86 -13.33
CA CYS A 724 53.68 78.52 -13.06
C CYS A 724 53.87 78.21 -11.55
N GLU A 725 53.36 77.07 -11.09
CA GLU A 725 53.48 76.53 -9.72
C GLU A 725 54.27 75.21 -9.70
N TYR A 726 55.06 74.94 -8.65
CA TYR A 726 56.03 73.83 -8.59
C TYR A 726 55.91 73.05 -7.27
N PRO A 727 56.23 71.73 -7.25
CA PRO A 727 56.03 70.91 -6.07
C PRO A 727 57.14 71.09 -5.01
N PRO A 728 56.87 70.79 -3.72
CA PRO A 728 57.90 70.77 -2.68
C PRO A 728 58.95 69.67 -2.89
N ASN A 729 60.17 69.87 -2.37
CA ASN A 729 61.22 68.84 -2.45
C ASN A 729 60.78 67.49 -1.86
N ASN A 730 61.05 66.42 -2.61
CA ASN A 730 60.65 65.02 -2.34
C ASN A 730 59.14 64.73 -2.50
N PHE A 731 58.37 65.66 -3.07
CA PHE A 731 56.97 65.44 -3.44
C PHE A 731 56.76 65.70 -4.94
N ASP A 732 55.74 65.06 -5.52
CA ASP A 732 55.22 65.42 -6.84
C ASP A 732 54.12 66.49 -6.76
N CYS A 733 53.56 66.82 -7.92
CA CYS A 733 52.57 67.88 -8.10
C CYS A 733 51.18 67.56 -7.52
N ASP A 734 50.87 66.28 -7.31
CA ASP A 734 49.66 65.84 -6.63
C ASP A 734 49.86 65.73 -5.10
N GLY A 735 51.06 66.05 -4.61
CA GLY A 735 51.42 66.04 -3.19
C GLY A 735 51.82 64.65 -2.66
N ASN A 736 52.16 63.70 -3.53
CA ASN A 736 52.62 62.37 -3.12
C ASN A 736 54.13 62.38 -2.86
N CYS A 737 54.57 61.67 -1.82
CA CYS A 737 55.98 61.54 -1.48
C CYS A 737 56.70 60.64 -2.50
N LEU A 738 57.78 61.14 -3.10
CA LEU A 738 58.55 60.48 -4.17
C LEU A 738 59.67 59.54 -3.65
N ILE A 739 59.71 59.31 -2.34
CA ILE A 739 60.59 58.37 -1.64
C ILE A 739 59.78 57.66 -0.55
N ASP A 740 60.30 56.59 0.04
CA ASP A 740 59.52 55.84 1.04
C ASP A 740 59.27 56.66 2.33
N LEU A 741 58.09 56.48 2.93
CA LEU A 741 57.74 57.01 4.26
C LEU A 741 58.21 56.05 5.36
N ASP A 742 58.54 56.59 6.54
CA ASP A 742 58.94 55.80 7.71
C ASP A 742 57.75 55.39 8.62
N CYS A 743 57.98 54.58 9.66
CA CYS A 743 56.89 54.06 10.50
C CYS A 743 56.10 55.13 11.29
N SER A 744 56.64 56.35 11.37
CA SER A 744 55.99 57.52 11.98
C SER A 744 55.18 58.34 10.96
N GLY A 745 55.23 57.99 9.67
CA GLY A 745 54.56 58.71 8.60
C GLY A 745 55.33 59.94 8.09
N GLU A 746 56.66 60.01 8.29
CA GLU A 746 57.48 61.08 7.71
C GLU A 746 58.15 60.66 6.39
N CYS A 747 57.99 61.49 5.35
CA CYS A 747 58.52 61.30 4.00
C CYS A 747 60.06 61.33 4.00
N GLY A 748 60.70 60.18 3.76
CA GLY A 748 62.15 60.02 3.83
C GLY A 748 62.74 59.90 5.25
N GLY A 749 61.93 59.49 6.23
CA GLY A 749 62.38 59.23 7.60
C GLY A 749 63.21 57.95 7.76
N VAL A 750 63.50 57.56 9.00
CA VAL A 750 64.34 56.39 9.33
C VAL A 750 63.81 55.54 10.49
N ALA A 751 62.64 55.86 11.03
CA ALA A 751 62.00 55.05 12.06
C ALA A 751 61.47 53.75 11.46
N ILE A 752 61.76 52.64 12.14
CA ILE A 752 61.29 51.30 11.76
C ILE A 752 60.38 50.72 12.85
N PHE A 753 59.34 50.00 12.43
CA PHE A 753 58.54 49.19 13.33
C PHE A 753 59.43 48.09 13.92
N ASP A 754 59.22 47.77 15.20
CA ASP A 754 59.63 46.48 15.74
C ASP A 754 58.73 45.36 15.17
N GLU A 755 59.03 44.10 15.46
CA GLU A 755 58.29 42.97 14.87
C GLU A 755 56.84 42.89 15.38
N CYS A 756 56.48 43.72 16.37
CA CYS A 756 55.15 43.83 16.94
C CYS A 756 54.39 45.09 16.51
N GLY A 757 54.88 45.78 15.47
CA GLY A 757 54.21 46.95 14.90
C GLY A 757 54.33 48.22 15.76
N VAL A 758 55.22 48.25 16.75
CA VAL A 758 55.49 49.43 17.56
C VAL A 758 56.71 50.15 16.99
N CYS A 759 56.51 51.39 16.53
CA CYS A 759 57.57 52.21 15.93
C CYS A 759 58.67 52.51 16.98
N ASN A 760 59.85 51.90 16.81
CA ASN A 760 60.95 51.79 17.79
C ASN A 760 60.62 51.06 19.13
N GLY A 761 59.82 49.99 19.10
CA GLY A 761 59.61 49.11 20.27
C GLY A 761 60.77 48.13 20.57
N ASP A 762 60.58 47.27 21.58
CA ASP A 762 61.56 46.26 22.03
C ASP A 762 61.03 44.81 22.00
N ASN A 763 59.99 44.53 21.21
CA ASN A 763 59.38 43.20 21.03
C ASN A 763 58.82 42.55 22.32
N SER A 764 58.68 43.28 23.44
CA SER A 764 58.29 42.67 24.73
C SER A 764 56.78 42.63 25.01
N THR A 765 55.97 43.41 24.29
CA THR A 765 54.53 43.64 24.59
C THR A 765 53.56 42.68 23.88
N CYS A 766 54.10 41.64 23.26
CA CYS A 766 53.49 40.84 22.20
C CYS A 766 54.02 39.38 22.23
N LEU A 767 54.59 38.98 23.37
CA LEU A 767 55.13 37.64 23.60
C LEU A 767 54.08 36.76 24.26
N GLY A 768 53.77 35.64 23.64
CA GLY A 768 52.80 34.64 24.07
C GLY A 768 52.74 33.52 23.01
N CYS A 769 51.86 32.55 23.17
CA CYS A 769 51.70 31.56 22.10
C CYS A 769 50.98 32.20 20.90
N THR A 770 51.66 32.30 19.76
CA THR A 770 51.11 32.90 18.52
C THR A 770 50.44 31.90 17.59
N ASP A 771 50.47 30.60 17.92
CA ASP A 771 49.84 29.57 17.10
C ASP A 771 48.35 29.45 17.46
N ILE A 772 47.49 29.84 16.52
CA ILE A 772 46.02 29.85 16.68
C ILE A 772 45.41 28.47 16.96
N LEU A 773 46.18 27.39 16.75
CA LEU A 773 45.75 26.02 17.03
C LEU A 773 46.17 25.52 18.43
N ALA A 774 46.86 26.34 19.22
CA ALA A 774 47.24 26.02 20.59
C ALA A 774 46.13 26.35 21.60
N CYS A 775 46.01 25.53 22.64
CA CYS A 775 45.08 25.68 23.75
C CYS A 775 45.33 26.89 24.63
N ASN A 776 46.57 27.38 24.64
CA ASN A 776 46.98 28.60 25.31
C ASN A 776 47.33 29.73 24.31
N TYR A 777 46.76 29.69 23.11
CA TYR A 777 46.88 30.76 22.11
C TYR A 777 46.50 32.13 22.69
N ASP A 778 47.37 33.12 22.50
CA ASP A 778 47.12 34.51 22.85
C ASP A 778 46.96 35.33 21.56
N ASN A 779 45.72 35.74 21.27
CA ASN A 779 45.37 36.51 20.07
C ASN A 779 45.95 37.95 20.05
N PHE A 780 46.71 38.35 21.07
CA PHE A 780 47.49 39.59 21.10
C PHE A 780 49.01 39.36 21.00
N ALA A 781 49.46 38.11 20.94
CA ALA A 781 50.85 37.78 20.68
C ALA A 781 51.19 37.88 19.19
N ILE A 782 52.40 38.35 18.89
CA ILE A 782 52.96 38.48 17.53
C ILE A 782 54.30 37.73 17.43
N ILE A 783 54.93 37.42 18.58
CA ILE A 783 56.18 36.65 18.66
C ILE A 783 55.97 35.47 19.62
N ASP A 784 56.20 34.25 19.13
CA ASP A 784 56.09 33.04 19.93
C ASP A 784 57.14 33.00 21.05
N ASN A 785 56.71 32.71 22.27
CA ASN A 785 57.60 32.47 23.41
C ASN A 785 58.08 31.01 23.52
N GLY A 786 57.53 30.10 22.71
CA GLY A 786 57.87 28.68 22.65
C GLY A 786 57.18 27.84 23.73
N GLU A 787 56.15 28.37 24.40
CA GLU A 787 55.38 27.68 25.45
C GLU A 787 53.96 27.28 24.97
N CYS A 788 53.72 27.21 23.67
CA CYS A 788 52.47 26.73 23.08
C CYS A 788 52.13 25.28 23.49
N GLU A 789 50.96 25.08 24.09
CA GLU A 789 50.37 23.77 24.39
C GLU A 789 49.28 23.45 23.36
N PHE A 790 49.47 22.40 22.57
CA PHE A 790 48.53 21.99 21.54
C PHE A 790 47.58 20.88 22.02
N PRO A 791 46.33 20.83 21.53
CA PRO A 791 45.46 19.71 21.83
C PRO A 791 46.02 18.42 21.22
N ILE A 792 45.63 17.28 21.79
CA ILE A 792 45.95 15.97 21.21
C ILE A 792 45.20 15.86 19.88
N ILE A 793 45.80 15.25 18.85
CA ILE A 793 45.15 15.05 17.55
C ILE A 793 43.75 14.45 17.74
N ASN A 794 42.78 15.01 17.03
CA ASN A 794 41.34 14.73 17.10
C ASN A 794 40.59 15.25 18.35
N PHE A 795 41.27 15.77 19.38
CA PHE A 795 40.64 16.34 20.58
C PHE A 795 40.71 17.87 20.62
N ASP A 796 39.88 18.49 21.47
CA ASP A 796 39.98 19.89 21.87
C ASP A 796 40.90 20.06 23.09
N CYS A 797 40.96 21.30 23.55
CA CYS A 797 41.82 21.76 24.63
C CYS A 797 41.30 21.46 26.04
N ASP A 798 40.02 21.11 26.18
CA ASP A 798 39.43 20.61 27.43
C ASP A 798 39.43 19.07 27.49
N GLY A 799 39.82 18.40 26.41
CA GLY A 799 39.96 16.94 26.28
C GLY A 799 38.74 16.23 25.68
N ASN A 800 37.83 16.96 25.01
CA ASN A 800 36.69 16.40 24.30
C ASN A 800 37.06 16.08 22.85
N CYS A 801 36.37 15.15 22.18
CA CYS A 801 36.64 14.85 20.78
C CYS A 801 36.07 15.94 19.85
N LEU A 802 36.84 16.39 18.85
CA LEU A 802 36.48 17.46 17.89
C LEU A 802 36.04 16.96 16.52
N VAL A 803 36.40 15.73 16.18
CA VAL A 803 35.89 15.01 15.02
C VAL A 803 34.94 13.93 15.53
N ASP A 804 34.19 13.29 14.65
CA ASP A 804 33.30 12.23 15.10
C ASP A 804 34.09 11.10 15.76
N VAL A 805 33.57 10.62 16.89
CA VAL A 805 34.06 9.41 17.53
C VAL A 805 33.60 8.26 16.65
N ASP A 806 34.54 7.44 16.21
CA ASP A 806 34.23 6.27 15.39
C ASP A 806 33.38 5.28 16.19
N CYS A 807 32.69 4.36 15.52
CA CYS A 807 31.75 3.47 16.19
C CYS A 807 32.39 2.51 17.24
N SER A 808 33.73 2.43 17.30
CA SER A 808 34.48 1.69 18.32
C SER A 808 34.83 2.55 19.56
N GLY A 809 34.44 3.82 19.56
CA GLY A 809 34.76 4.77 20.62
C GLY A 809 36.11 5.47 20.42
N GLU A 810 36.78 5.33 19.27
CA GLU A 810 38.05 6.02 19.00
C GLU A 810 37.84 7.36 18.31
N CYS A 811 38.34 8.42 18.94
CA CYS A 811 38.18 9.80 18.50
C CYS A 811 38.88 10.04 17.14
N GLY A 812 38.10 10.22 16.07
CA GLY A 812 38.61 10.33 14.70
C GLY A 812 39.26 9.06 14.16
N GLY A 813 38.78 7.89 14.60
CA GLY A 813 38.99 6.64 13.88
C GLY A 813 38.23 6.62 12.55
N PHE A 814 38.48 5.60 11.73
CA PHE A 814 37.85 5.43 10.41
C PHE A 814 36.81 4.30 10.39
N SER A 815 36.49 3.72 11.55
CA SER A 815 35.49 2.67 11.67
C SER A 815 34.11 3.33 11.55
N VAL A 816 33.44 3.10 10.43
CA VAL A 816 32.04 3.46 10.24
C VAL A 816 31.16 2.28 10.64
N PHE A 817 29.93 2.56 11.06
CA PHE A 817 28.90 1.55 10.99
C PHE A 817 28.69 1.19 9.52
N ASP A 818 28.69 -0.09 9.19
CA ASP A 818 28.18 -0.56 7.92
C ASP A 818 26.64 -0.49 7.90
N GLU A 819 26.01 -0.96 6.82
CA GLU A 819 24.56 -1.01 6.69
C GLU A 819 23.88 -1.85 7.81
N CYS A 820 24.65 -2.61 8.57
CA CYS A 820 24.22 -3.50 9.65
C CYS A 820 24.33 -2.90 11.05
N GLY A 821 24.88 -1.69 11.18
CA GLY A 821 25.19 -1.13 12.50
C GLY A 821 26.35 -1.86 13.20
N GLU A 822 27.13 -2.68 12.49
CA GLU A 822 28.37 -3.24 13.01
C GLU A 822 29.55 -2.33 12.70
N CYS A 823 30.43 -2.17 13.69
CA CYS A 823 31.51 -1.20 13.57
C CYS A 823 32.69 -1.74 12.77
N GLY A 824 32.88 -1.22 11.56
CA GLY A 824 33.92 -1.70 10.63
C GLY A 824 33.62 -3.10 10.07
N GLY A 825 32.35 -3.49 10.01
CA GLY A 825 31.91 -4.69 9.30
C GLY A 825 32.00 -4.56 7.78
N ASN A 826 31.58 -5.60 7.05
CA ASN A 826 31.65 -5.63 5.58
C ASN A 826 30.29 -5.32 4.92
N GLY A 827 29.27 -4.92 5.69
CA GLY A 827 27.88 -4.96 5.26
C GLY A 827 27.35 -6.40 5.18
N PRO A 828 26.09 -6.58 4.77
CA PRO A 828 25.49 -7.89 4.62
C PRO A 828 26.01 -8.60 3.34
N GLU A 829 25.87 -9.92 3.26
CA GLU A 829 26.19 -10.64 2.02
C GLU A 829 25.19 -10.27 0.91
N GLN A 830 25.62 -10.37 -0.36
CA GLN A 830 24.79 -9.92 -1.49
C GLN A 830 23.45 -10.66 -1.51
N PHE A 831 22.36 -9.88 -1.59
CA PHE A 831 20.94 -10.30 -1.50
C PHE A 831 20.39 -10.53 -0.08
N TYR A 832 21.23 -10.50 0.96
CA TYR A 832 20.82 -10.68 2.35
C TYR A 832 20.77 -9.36 3.13
N ASP A 833 20.07 -9.39 4.26
CA ASP A 833 20.06 -8.39 5.30
C ASP A 833 21.18 -8.64 6.32
N CYS A 834 21.21 -7.76 7.31
CA CYS A 834 22.25 -7.69 8.34
C CYS A 834 22.14 -8.69 9.48
N SER A 835 21.04 -9.44 9.56
CA SER A 835 20.91 -10.62 10.40
C SER A 835 21.22 -11.92 9.63
N GLY A 836 21.46 -11.82 8.32
CA GLY A 836 21.60 -12.96 7.41
C GLY A 836 20.27 -13.53 6.92
N ASN A 837 19.16 -12.79 7.06
CA ASN A 837 17.89 -13.13 6.41
C ASN A 837 17.96 -12.67 4.95
N CYS A 838 17.23 -13.32 4.05
CA CYS A 838 17.19 -12.81 2.68
C CYS A 838 16.30 -11.55 2.55
N LEU A 839 16.62 -10.66 1.60
CA LEU A 839 15.82 -9.47 1.27
C LEU A 839 14.60 -9.77 0.38
N LEU A 840 14.66 -10.84 -0.42
CA LEU A 840 13.65 -11.30 -1.38
C LEU A 840 13.75 -12.83 -1.46
N ASP A 841 12.84 -13.47 -0.75
CA ASP A 841 12.76 -14.91 -0.51
C ASP A 841 11.27 -15.25 -0.51
N LEU A 842 10.81 -15.77 -1.65
CA LEU A 842 9.39 -15.95 -1.99
C LEU A 842 8.80 -17.22 -1.37
N ASP A 843 9.61 -18.24 -1.12
CA ASP A 843 9.20 -19.53 -0.56
C ASP A 843 9.56 -19.71 0.93
N LEU A 844 10.33 -18.75 1.49
CA LEU A 844 10.79 -18.64 2.88
C LEU A 844 11.80 -19.72 3.28
N ASP A 845 12.60 -20.22 2.33
CA ASP A 845 13.60 -21.26 2.55
C ASP A 845 14.93 -20.74 3.16
N GLY A 846 15.14 -19.42 3.16
CA GLY A 846 16.34 -18.76 3.66
C GLY A 846 17.45 -18.60 2.62
N ILE A 847 17.19 -18.92 1.34
CA ILE A 847 17.98 -18.64 0.16
C ILE A 847 17.25 -17.57 -0.65
N CYS A 848 18.00 -16.68 -1.28
CA CYS A 848 17.39 -15.57 -2.03
C CYS A 848 16.97 -15.95 -3.44
N ASP A 849 15.81 -15.42 -3.87
CA ASP A 849 15.21 -15.55 -5.21
C ASP A 849 16.21 -15.47 -6.38
N GLN A 850 17.28 -14.66 -6.25
CA GLN A 850 18.25 -14.43 -7.33
C GLN A 850 19.34 -15.51 -7.44
N ILE A 851 19.43 -16.41 -6.46
CA ILE A 851 20.40 -17.51 -6.37
C ILE A 851 19.76 -18.87 -6.02
N ASP A 852 18.48 -18.87 -5.68
CA ASP A 852 17.66 -20.04 -5.42
C ASP A 852 17.34 -20.82 -6.71
N ASN A 853 17.48 -22.15 -6.67
CA ASN A 853 17.11 -23.05 -7.74
C ASN A 853 15.66 -23.58 -7.67
N CYS A 854 14.83 -23.15 -6.71
CA CYS A 854 13.40 -23.39 -6.61
C CYS A 854 12.58 -22.21 -6.04
N ILE A 855 12.68 -21.01 -6.64
CA ILE A 855 12.05 -19.72 -6.25
C ILE A 855 10.56 -19.70 -5.77
N GLU A 856 9.80 -20.80 -5.89
CA GLU A 856 8.42 -20.90 -5.39
C GLU A 856 8.19 -22.07 -4.39
N ASP A 857 9.19 -22.92 -4.12
CA ASP A 857 9.06 -24.23 -3.44
C ASP A 857 10.20 -24.51 -2.42
N PHE A 858 9.94 -24.25 -1.13
CA PHE A 858 10.89 -24.32 0.01
C PHE A 858 11.94 -25.43 -0.10
N ASN A 859 13.20 -25.09 -0.42
CA ASN A 859 14.26 -26.10 -0.60
C ASN A 859 15.66 -25.75 -0.03
N PRO A 860 15.84 -25.45 1.29
CA PRO A 860 17.03 -24.77 1.89
C PRO A 860 18.40 -25.43 1.68
N THR A 861 18.39 -26.64 1.13
CA THR A 861 19.58 -27.43 0.82
C THR A 861 20.07 -27.25 -0.62
N GLN A 862 19.28 -26.62 -1.50
CA GLN A 862 19.59 -26.30 -2.89
C GLN A 862 20.09 -27.54 -3.68
N ILE A 863 19.59 -28.73 -3.32
CA ILE A 863 20.04 -30.01 -3.89
C ILE A 863 19.47 -30.14 -5.30
N ASP A 864 20.35 -30.11 -6.30
CA ASP A 864 20.08 -30.48 -7.69
C ASP A 864 20.88 -31.78 -7.98
N ASN A 865 20.20 -32.94 -7.99
CA ASN A 865 20.87 -34.24 -8.14
C ASN A 865 21.11 -34.66 -9.59
N ASP A 866 20.37 -34.12 -10.57
CA ASP A 866 20.55 -34.44 -12.00
C ASP A 866 21.29 -33.35 -12.80
N GLY A 867 21.47 -32.17 -12.21
CA GLY A 867 22.34 -31.09 -12.65
C GLY A 867 21.71 -30.20 -13.72
N ASP A 868 20.38 -30.08 -13.75
CA ASP A 868 19.65 -29.37 -14.80
C ASP A 868 19.42 -27.87 -14.49
N GLY A 869 19.71 -27.43 -13.26
CA GLY A 869 19.61 -26.05 -12.81
C GLY A 869 18.35 -25.72 -12.01
N TYR A 870 17.44 -26.68 -11.83
CA TYR A 870 16.33 -26.60 -10.88
C TYR A 870 16.58 -27.55 -9.70
N GLY A 871 16.24 -27.15 -8.48
CA GLY A 871 16.40 -28.01 -7.30
C GLY A 871 15.45 -29.21 -7.33
N ASP A 872 15.82 -30.32 -6.69
CA ASP A 872 15.08 -31.59 -6.66
C ASP A 872 13.62 -31.46 -6.17
N GLU A 873 13.29 -30.41 -5.41
CA GLU A 873 11.97 -30.18 -4.80
C GLU A 873 10.96 -29.61 -5.83
N CYS A 874 11.37 -28.60 -6.60
CA CYS A 874 10.61 -28.08 -7.75
C CYS A 874 10.88 -28.84 -9.07
N SER A 875 11.97 -29.62 -9.15
CA SER A 875 12.34 -30.41 -10.32
C SER A 875 11.43 -31.63 -10.44
N CYS A 876 10.53 -31.58 -11.44
CA CYS A 876 9.38 -32.46 -11.49
C CYS A 876 9.76 -33.92 -11.87
N GLN A 877 9.99 -34.79 -10.87
CA GLN A 877 10.53 -36.15 -11.11
C GLN A 877 9.58 -37.14 -11.82
N TYR A 878 8.24 -36.94 -11.84
CA TYR A 878 7.27 -37.92 -12.36
C TYR A 878 6.18 -37.36 -13.30
N ILE A 879 6.40 -37.43 -14.63
CA ILE A 879 5.36 -37.13 -15.64
C ILE A 879 4.41 -38.34 -15.81
N ASP A 880 3.10 -38.11 -15.62
CA ASP A 880 2.03 -38.81 -16.34
C ASP A 880 1.50 -37.93 -17.49
N ILE A 881 0.79 -38.51 -18.46
CA ILE A 881 0.25 -37.78 -19.62
C ILE A 881 -1.28 -37.96 -19.67
N LEU A 882 -1.99 -37.36 -18.72
CA LEU A 882 -3.45 -37.43 -18.68
C LEU A 882 -4.07 -36.59 -19.79
N GLY A 883 -4.35 -37.22 -20.93
CA GLY A 883 -5.04 -36.60 -22.05
C GLY A 883 -6.53 -36.41 -21.79
N GLU A 884 -6.89 -35.33 -21.10
CA GLU A 884 -8.21 -34.71 -21.25
C GLU A 884 -8.19 -33.80 -22.49
N VAL A 885 -9.22 -33.88 -23.33
CA VAL A 885 -9.27 -33.18 -24.62
C VAL A 885 -10.62 -32.50 -24.77
N ILE A 886 -10.65 -31.19 -24.56
CA ILE A 886 -11.84 -30.36 -24.82
C ILE A 886 -11.82 -29.98 -26.31
N VAL A 887 -12.85 -30.40 -27.06
CA VAL A 887 -13.04 -30.02 -28.48
C VAL A 887 -14.47 -29.55 -28.68
N GLU A 888 -14.65 -28.31 -29.14
CA GLU A 888 -15.99 -27.73 -29.31
C GLU A 888 -16.84 -28.44 -30.39
N ALA A 889 -16.22 -29.16 -31.35
CA ALA A 889 -16.88 -30.18 -32.16
C ALA A 889 -15.89 -31.12 -32.87
N GLY A 890 -16.01 -32.44 -32.68
CA GLY A 890 -15.29 -33.42 -33.51
C GLY A 890 -15.39 -34.86 -33.00
N THR A 891 -15.10 -35.84 -33.86
CA THR A 891 -14.89 -37.24 -33.43
C THR A 891 -13.40 -37.58 -33.38
N TYR A 892 -12.96 -38.15 -32.26
CA TYR A 892 -11.57 -38.58 -32.03
C TYR A 892 -11.52 -39.99 -31.43
N HIS A 893 -10.37 -40.66 -31.54
CA HIS A 893 -10.06 -41.89 -30.79
C HIS A 893 -8.65 -41.77 -30.17
N VAL A 894 -8.49 -42.31 -28.96
CA VAL A 894 -7.20 -42.43 -28.25
C VAL A 894 -6.66 -43.85 -28.41
N TYR A 895 -5.37 -43.99 -28.71
CA TYR A 895 -4.68 -45.27 -28.87
C TYR A 895 -3.34 -45.29 -28.14
N THR A 896 -2.99 -46.44 -27.57
CA THR A 896 -1.65 -46.74 -27.05
C THR A 896 -0.84 -47.48 -28.13
N LEU A 897 0.43 -47.13 -28.31
CA LEU A 897 1.27 -47.68 -29.40
C LEU A 897 2.15 -48.88 -28.98
N SER A 898 1.92 -49.46 -27.79
CA SER A 898 2.72 -50.56 -27.23
C SER A 898 2.08 -51.95 -27.42
N ASN A 899 2.91 -53.01 -27.44
CA ASN A 899 2.54 -54.35 -27.91
C ASN A 899 2.72 -55.48 -26.85
N THR A 900 2.98 -55.18 -25.58
CA THR A 900 3.34 -56.17 -24.52
C THR A 900 2.67 -55.88 -23.16
N ILE A 901 2.47 -56.93 -22.35
CA ILE A 901 1.48 -57.07 -21.25
C ILE A 901 2.15 -57.37 -19.86
N ASP A 902 1.52 -56.96 -18.74
CA ASP A 902 1.86 -56.84 -17.25
C ASP A 902 2.75 -55.63 -16.78
N ASN A 903 2.43 -54.67 -15.83
CA ASN A 903 1.26 -54.31 -14.97
C ASN A 903 1.10 -52.80 -14.52
N MET A 904 -0.16 -52.29 -14.45
CA MET A 904 -0.84 -51.20 -13.64
C MET A 904 -0.16 -49.88 -13.13
N ALA A 905 -0.78 -48.71 -13.41
CA ALA A 905 -0.94 -47.52 -12.54
C ALA A 905 -2.07 -46.59 -13.08
N ALA A 906 -2.50 -45.56 -12.33
CA ALA A 906 -3.76 -44.79 -12.44
C ALA A 906 -4.11 -44.13 -13.81
N TRP A 907 -5.27 -44.48 -14.39
CA TRP A 907 -5.94 -43.71 -15.45
C TRP A 907 -7.47 -43.81 -15.30
N GLN A 908 -8.14 -42.69 -15.05
CA GLN A 908 -9.59 -42.55 -15.25
C GLN A 908 -9.81 -41.56 -16.40
N VAL A 909 -10.35 -42.05 -17.51
CA VAL A 909 -10.80 -41.23 -18.63
C VAL A 909 -12.32 -41.38 -18.68
N ASP A 910 -13.06 -40.28 -18.52
CA ASP A 910 -14.51 -40.32 -18.69
C ASP A 910 -14.84 -40.37 -20.20
N GLY A 911 -15.80 -41.24 -20.58
CA GLY A 911 -16.24 -41.34 -21.97
C GLY A 911 -15.66 -42.44 -22.88
N GLY A 912 -15.27 -43.63 -22.38
CA GLY A 912 -15.05 -44.78 -23.29
C GLY A 912 -14.57 -46.11 -22.66
N GLU A 913 -15.17 -47.25 -23.05
CA GLU A 913 -14.71 -48.59 -22.62
C GLU A 913 -13.44 -49.07 -23.38
N ILE A 914 -12.32 -49.25 -22.68
CA ILE A 914 -11.22 -50.13 -23.12
C ILE A 914 -10.77 -51.04 -21.96
N VAL A 915 -10.54 -52.32 -22.26
CA VAL A 915 -10.16 -53.37 -21.31
C VAL A 915 -8.65 -53.49 -21.18
N TRP A 916 -8.15 -53.59 -19.94
CA TRP A 916 -6.73 -53.55 -19.59
C TRP A 916 -5.99 -54.88 -19.73
N SER A 917 -4.75 -54.81 -20.22
CA SER A 917 -3.57 -55.26 -19.43
C SER A 917 -2.22 -54.82 -20.07
N SER A 918 -1.67 -53.71 -19.60
CA SER A 918 -0.30 -53.70 -19.03
C SER A 918 0.96 -53.70 -19.98
N ALA A 919 2.23 -53.99 -19.55
CA ALA A 919 3.41 -53.10 -19.82
C ALA A 919 4.79 -53.64 -20.38
N VAL A 920 5.83 -52.77 -20.21
CA VAL A 920 7.31 -52.81 -20.45
C VAL A 920 7.85 -52.14 -21.75
N GLU A 921 8.74 -51.14 -21.56
CA GLU A 921 9.27 -50.11 -22.50
C GLU A 921 8.31 -48.93 -22.80
N PRO A 922 8.82 -47.70 -23.08
CA PRO A 922 8.16 -46.46 -22.67
C PRO A 922 6.85 -46.19 -23.43
N PRO A 923 5.80 -45.68 -22.74
CA PRO A 923 4.50 -45.49 -23.35
C PRO A 923 4.54 -44.34 -24.37
N SER A 924 3.98 -44.59 -25.55
CA SER A 924 3.64 -43.55 -26.52
C SER A 924 2.11 -43.53 -26.69
N ILE A 925 1.52 -42.37 -26.47
CA ILE A 925 0.08 -42.12 -26.62
C ILE A 925 -0.14 -41.42 -27.96
N GLY A 926 -1.16 -41.85 -28.70
CA GLY A 926 -1.59 -41.20 -29.94
C GLY A 926 -3.07 -40.89 -29.89
N VAL A 927 -3.43 -39.62 -30.00
CA VAL A 927 -4.79 -39.18 -30.29
C VAL A 927 -4.93 -39.05 -31.81
N GLN A 928 -6.02 -39.55 -32.39
CA GLN A 928 -6.33 -39.38 -33.81
C GLN A 928 -7.70 -38.71 -33.97
N TRP A 929 -7.67 -37.50 -34.51
CA TRP A 929 -8.84 -36.75 -34.95
C TRP A 929 -9.27 -37.19 -36.35
N PHE A 930 -10.58 -37.27 -36.60
CA PHE A 930 -11.15 -37.63 -37.91
C PHE A 930 -11.66 -36.42 -38.71
N ASP A 931 -11.82 -35.27 -38.05
CA ASP A 931 -12.34 -34.01 -38.58
C ASP A 931 -11.31 -32.88 -38.35
N ILE A 932 -11.47 -31.74 -39.04
CA ILE A 932 -10.58 -30.56 -38.90
C ILE A 932 -11.04 -29.74 -37.69
N GLY A 933 -10.13 -29.37 -36.80
CA GLY A 933 -10.42 -28.49 -35.66
C GLY A 933 -9.18 -28.12 -34.85
N LEU A 934 -9.35 -27.11 -34.00
CA LEU A 934 -8.45 -26.79 -32.90
C LEU A 934 -8.68 -27.78 -31.76
N GLY A 935 -7.63 -28.15 -31.04
CA GLY A 935 -7.74 -28.97 -29.84
C GLY A 935 -6.57 -28.74 -28.89
N THR A 936 -6.89 -28.60 -27.61
CA THR A 936 -5.91 -28.47 -26.53
C THR A 936 -5.50 -29.85 -26.03
N VAL A 937 -4.21 -30.05 -25.81
CA VAL A 937 -3.63 -31.23 -25.16
C VAL A 937 -3.10 -30.82 -23.79
N SER A 938 -3.82 -31.17 -22.74
CA SER A 938 -3.38 -30.96 -21.36
C SER A 938 -2.48 -32.12 -20.92
N ILE A 939 -1.40 -31.81 -20.20
CA ILE A 939 -0.40 -32.75 -19.68
C ILE A 939 -0.30 -32.55 -18.17
N THR A 940 -0.88 -33.48 -17.42
CA THR A 940 -0.87 -33.46 -15.95
C THR A 940 0.30 -34.25 -15.39
N GLN A 941 1.33 -33.54 -14.93
CA GLN A 941 2.46 -34.07 -14.18
C GLN A 941 2.14 -34.10 -12.67
N TYR A 942 2.60 -35.13 -11.96
CA TYR A 942 2.41 -35.27 -10.51
C TYR A 942 3.73 -35.06 -9.76
N PHE A 943 3.68 -34.34 -8.64
CA PHE A 943 4.78 -34.25 -7.69
C PHE A 943 4.25 -34.31 -6.25
N GLY A 944 5.03 -34.86 -5.32
CA GLY A 944 4.56 -35.17 -3.97
C GLY A 944 3.40 -36.17 -3.92
N VAL A 945 2.64 -36.15 -2.82
CA VAL A 945 1.57 -37.14 -2.55
C VAL A 945 0.21 -36.71 -3.13
N ASN A 946 0.00 -35.42 -3.39
CA ASN A 946 -1.28 -34.87 -3.87
C ASN A 946 -1.16 -33.62 -4.79
N SER A 947 0.04 -33.19 -5.20
CA SER A 947 0.23 -31.98 -6.03
C SER A 947 0.33 -32.33 -7.51
N ASN A 948 -0.23 -31.47 -8.38
CA ASN A 948 -0.17 -31.65 -9.82
C ASN A 948 0.15 -30.35 -10.58
N CYS A 949 1.05 -30.44 -11.54
CA CYS A 949 1.36 -29.40 -12.51
C CYS A 949 0.64 -29.73 -13.83
N ILE A 950 -0.17 -28.82 -14.36
CA ILE A 950 -0.90 -29.01 -15.62
C ILE A 950 -0.31 -28.08 -16.67
N VAL A 951 0.22 -28.65 -17.75
CA VAL A 951 0.73 -27.91 -18.91
C VAL A 951 -0.23 -28.10 -20.07
N GLU A 952 -0.86 -27.01 -20.54
CA GLU A 952 -1.81 -27.05 -21.66
C GLU A 952 -1.15 -26.58 -22.95
N LEU A 953 -1.35 -27.35 -24.03
CA LEU A 953 -0.73 -27.09 -25.34
C LEU A 953 -1.82 -27.06 -26.42
N ASP A 954 -2.06 -25.89 -27.00
CA ASP A 954 -2.97 -25.76 -28.14
C ASP A 954 -2.35 -26.30 -29.42
N VAL A 955 -3.08 -27.21 -30.11
CA VAL A 955 -2.59 -27.92 -31.28
C VAL A 955 -3.52 -27.71 -32.48
N ASP A 956 -2.96 -27.21 -33.57
CA ASP A 956 -3.67 -26.96 -34.84
C ASP A 956 -3.56 -28.20 -35.75
N VAL A 957 -4.62 -29.00 -35.86
CA VAL A 957 -4.55 -30.38 -36.39
C VAL A 957 -5.03 -30.48 -37.85
N ALA A 958 -4.10 -30.83 -38.75
CA ALA A 958 -4.41 -31.16 -40.14
C ALA A 958 -4.83 -32.64 -40.33
N PRO A 959 -5.83 -32.96 -41.18
CA PRO A 959 -6.39 -34.30 -41.28
C PRO A 959 -5.43 -35.29 -41.97
N SER A 960 -4.96 -36.29 -41.21
CA SER A 960 -4.16 -37.39 -41.74
C SER A 960 -4.98 -38.32 -42.65
N SER A 961 -4.51 -38.51 -43.88
CA SER A 961 -5.09 -39.47 -44.84
C SER A 961 -4.73 -40.94 -44.57
N ILE A 962 -4.06 -41.24 -43.44
CA ILE A 962 -3.51 -42.55 -43.12
C ILE A 962 -4.12 -43.09 -41.81
N LYS A 963 -4.61 -44.32 -41.85
CA LYS A 963 -5.03 -45.06 -40.64
C LYS A 963 -3.79 -45.56 -39.90
N LEU A 964 -3.52 -44.99 -38.73
CA LEU A 964 -2.24 -45.20 -38.03
C LEU A 964 -2.02 -46.66 -37.58
N TRP A 965 -3.08 -47.46 -37.40
CA TRP A 965 -2.96 -48.88 -37.09
C TRP A 965 -2.46 -49.77 -38.26
N GLU A 966 -2.45 -49.27 -39.50
CA GLU A 966 -2.06 -50.07 -40.68
C GLU A 966 -0.58 -49.91 -41.10
N ASN A 967 0.19 -48.94 -40.56
CA ASN A 967 1.58 -48.69 -40.99
C ASN A 967 2.50 -48.13 -39.88
N PHE A 968 2.92 -49.00 -38.95
CA PHE A 968 3.85 -48.67 -37.86
C PHE A 968 5.33 -48.51 -38.27
N ASN A 969 5.68 -48.52 -39.56
CA ASN A 969 7.07 -48.48 -40.02
C ASN A 969 7.22 -47.88 -41.43
N THR A 970 7.32 -46.55 -41.55
CA THR A 970 8.32 -45.86 -42.42
C THR A 970 8.31 -44.32 -42.27
N ALA A 971 9.20 -43.82 -41.41
CA ALA A 971 10.23 -42.83 -41.75
C ALA A 971 9.86 -41.47 -42.40
N ASN A 972 8.78 -40.78 -41.99
CA ASN A 972 8.49 -39.41 -42.49
C ASN A 972 7.70 -38.50 -41.50
N LYS A 973 7.86 -38.70 -40.18
CA LYS A 973 7.36 -37.72 -39.19
C LYS A 973 8.29 -36.52 -39.15
N GLN A 974 7.74 -35.30 -39.22
CA GLN A 974 8.48 -34.06 -38.98
C GLN A 974 8.02 -33.46 -37.65
N ILE A 975 8.98 -33.02 -36.84
CA ILE A 975 8.71 -32.26 -35.61
C ILE A 975 8.15 -30.90 -36.04
N ILE A 976 7.02 -30.48 -35.46
CA ILE A 976 6.48 -29.12 -35.59
C ILE A 976 6.87 -28.32 -34.34
N ILE A 977 6.68 -28.89 -33.15
CA ILE A 977 6.97 -28.25 -31.87
C ILE A 977 7.87 -29.17 -31.04
N ALA A 978 8.85 -28.57 -30.36
CA ALA A 978 9.63 -29.21 -29.31
C ALA A 978 9.61 -28.33 -28.06
N THR A 979 9.15 -28.86 -26.93
CA THR A 979 9.11 -28.17 -25.64
C THR A 979 9.92 -28.90 -24.58
N ASP A 980 10.28 -28.19 -23.51
CA ASP A 980 10.67 -28.84 -22.25
C ASP A 980 9.45 -29.42 -21.52
N MET A 981 9.65 -29.90 -20.29
CA MET A 981 8.58 -30.47 -19.46
C MET A 981 7.56 -29.43 -18.98
N LEU A 982 7.89 -28.14 -19.05
CA LEU A 982 7.04 -27.01 -18.63
C LEU A 982 6.36 -26.32 -19.82
N GLY A 983 6.39 -26.93 -21.02
CA GLY A 983 5.74 -26.41 -22.22
C GLY A 983 6.48 -25.26 -22.92
N ARG A 984 7.66 -24.86 -22.45
CA ARG A 984 8.44 -23.78 -23.05
C ARG A 984 9.14 -24.27 -24.31
N ALA A 985 9.13 -23.48 -25.38
CA ALA A 985 9.73 -23.85 -26.66
C ALA A 985 11.25 -24.00 -26.54
N VAL A 986 11.79 -25.18 -26.85
CA VAL A 986 13.23 -25.48 -26.77
C VAL A 986 13.82 -25.87 -28.11
N ASN A 987 15.12 -25.62 -28.28
CA ASN A 987 15.82 -26.02 -29.49
C ASN A 987 15.85 -27.56 -29.61
N ALA A 988 15.30 -28.09 -30.70
CA ALA A 988 15.19 -29.52 -30.97
C ALA A 988 16.54 -30.26 -31.07
N TYR A 989 17.68 -29.55 -31.09
CA TYR A 989 19.03 -30.11 -31.20
C TYR A 989 19.91 -29.93 -29.94
N GLU A 990 19.40 -29.26 -28.92
CA GLU A 990 20.06 -29.11 -27.61
C GLU A 990 20.00 -30.39 -26.79
N LYS A 991 21.03 -30.67 -25.99
CA LYS A 991 21.22 -31.96 -25.31
C LYS A 991 21.31 -31.78 -23.80
N GLY A 992 20.87 -32.81 -23.06
CA GLY A 992 20.96 -32.87 -21.60
C GLY A 992 19.62 -32.79 -20.87
N THR A 993 18.53 -32.42 -21.54
CA THR A 993 17.21 -32.21 -20.91
C THR A 993 16.12 -33.14 -21.46
N TRP A 994 15.06 -33.34 -20.67
CA TRP A 994 13.83 -34.02 -21.10
C TRP A 994 13.01 -33.12 -22.02
N LYS A 995 12.54 -33.68 -23.15
CA LYS A 995 11.80 -32.93 -24.17
C LYS A 995 10.55 -33.65 -24.64
N ILE A 996 9.53 -32.87 -24.97
CA ILE A 996 8.27 -33.29 -25.58
C ILE A 996 8.30 -32.85 -27.04
N TYR A 997 8.05 -33.79 -27.96
CA TYR A 997 8.04 -33.55 -29.41
C TYR A 997 6.63 -33.74 -29.95
N ILE A 998 6.09 -32.73 -30.62
CA ILE A 998 4.82 -32.80 -31.35
C ILE A 998 5.13 -32.92 -32.83
N TYR A 999 4.60 -33.96 -33.47
CA TYR A 999 4.82 -34.27 -34.87
C TYR A 999 3.69 -33.78 -35.78
N ASN A 1000 4.01 -33.60 -37.06
CA ASN A 1000 3.08 -33.21 -38.12
C ASN A 1000 1.96 -34.19 -38.47
N ASP A 1001 1.90 -35.33 -37.77
CA ASP A 1001 0.80 -36.30 -37.82
C ASP A 1001 -0.09 -36.25 -36.57
N GLY A 1002 0.11 -35.27 -35.68
CA GLY A 1002 -0.62 -35.08 -34.43
C GLY A 1002 -0.15 -35.97 -33.27
N SER A 1003 0.93 -36.75 -33.45
CA SER A 1003 1.47 -37.59 -32.37
C SER A 1003 2.47 -36.83 -31.48
N VAL A 1004 2.53 -37.23 -30.21
CA VAL A 1004 3.39 -36.63 -29.17
C VAL A 1004 4.34 -37.68 -28.60
N GLU A 1005 5.61 -37.33 -28.37
CA GLU A 1005 6.66 -38.23 -27.86
C GLU A 1005 7.55 -37.54 -26.81
N LYS A 1006 7.71 -38.15 -25.62
CA LYS A 1006 8.68 -37.74 -24.59
C LYS A 1006 10.02 -38.44 -24.84
N LYS A 1007 11.12 -37.70 -24.90
CA LYS A 1007 12.46 -38.24 -25.18
C LYS A 1007 13.58 -37.47 -24.48
N TYR A 1008 14.56 -38.21 -23.95
CA TYR A 1008 15.77 -37.68 -23.31
C TYR A 1008 16.99 -37.89 -24.23
N GLU A 1009 17.71 -36.83 -24.60
CA GLU A 1009 18.94 -36.94 -25.39
C GLU A 1009 20.19 -36.77 -24.52
N LEU A 1010 20.72 -37.92 -24.08
CA LEU A 1010 22.01 -38.03 -23.40
C LEU A 1010 23.17 -37.46 -24.24
N ASN A 1011 24.04 -36.68 -23.60
CA ASN A 1011 25.38 -36.38 -24.12
C ASN A 1011 26.19 -37.67 -24.32
N LYS A 1012 27.07 -37.68 -25.33
CA LYS A 1012 27.75 -38.89 -25.82
C LYS A 1012 29.25 -38.68 -26.02
#